data_AF-A0A925NHE7-F1
#
_entry.id   AF-A0A925NHE7-F1
#
_cell.length_a   1.000
_cell.length_b   1.000
_cell.length_c   1.000
_cell.angle_alpha   90.00
_cell.angle_beta   90.00
_cell.angle_gamma   90.00
#
_symmetry.space_group_name_H-M   'P 1'
#
loop_
_entity.id
_entity.type
_entity.pdbx_description
1 polymer ?
#
loop_
_entity_poly.entity_id
_entity_poly.type
_entity_poly.pdbx_seq_one_letter_code
_entity_poly.pdbx_strand_id
1 'polypeptide(L)'
;DFETKTVDLQKGDYAFKFAKASGDKSLDYSFTLKDYVWGPANYSPLASKILESFDLKASPTSEAPKDFIKNIATAEIPALFVENERISKALTENPLDAGLHEQAALLQATYGMLELAGILSDTRSSLARTSAHLSIAKALNSDKLSIVGQTANIALEAMSCRDGIALKLIEAIDQSKLDSSEKSFLRAIKIRASGDFRLFDQNDHTTLEANQYALRYAPSMGNEKVLQFIRKNYPDGKIIWFRTLMSGGLNVQMGHMIATKALKMEMHEFVKNYQAYKKKEIVDSVAVAKDLNLQPTRCLANDSDGPHLNVISWDDVAATHARDILWAIYTEWTFYKYMYAVKELADTSITNAETLFGELALFPVPLIFADLSPEKKQQYYARAQNTIENHPEMMTDFDWLTIIRAAKKIPAKSPITPPNAWFDPALPMGTAYGFSGRKEFPNASFTVEELSRLHQLCPNDEKLSKEYAKKKYGDHPTQEQLEEAFGAQLNTNIRLMKAAARTNIHDPQKFIPLFVKICALEPDEYFDLARYCVLQNRTEEAAKYFEKAMEVGTDAVGKSNDSDWLMRYYYSKGQKAKAKQIADFAAQVYSNRGLLTLANYYELENDLESAEKEHKKIQERYDSSSFLGAFYLRNAKKNKRYEVEGEKIKAEIFPAGLKKVVISDFKDPPRKGVRVVYADEMSVVQDLAKDTVAVALSGYAIENLNQLLFLEHIGTEPYLNFIIWDGKKYMETKKMTVQNRTAGARFDDFKEKLQ
;
A
#
# COMPACT_ATOMS: atom_id res chain seq x y z
N ASP A 1 25.25 -17.77 32.82
CA ASP A 1 26.16 -17.83 31.66
C ASP A 1 25.48 -18.59 30.53
N PHE A 2 25.42 -18.06 29.32
CA PHE A 2 24.72 -18.66 28.18
C PHE A 2 25.54 -18.45 26.91
N GLU A 3 25.92 -19.56 26.27
CA GLU A 3 26.81 -19.59 25.12
C GLU A 3 26.18 -20.41 24.00
N THR A 4 26.11 -19.86 22.79
CA THR A 4 25.67 -20.59 21.60
C THR A 4 26.82 -21.41 21.04
N LYS A 5 26.64 -22.73 20.93
CA LYS A 5 27.66 -23.67 20.43
C LYS A 5 27.53 -23.96 18.94
N THR A 6 26.30 -24.15 18.45
CA THR A 6 26.05 -24.54 17.06
C THR A 6 24.74 -23.94 16.59
N VAL A 7 24.76 -23.45 15.35
CA VAL A 7 23.59 -23.00 14.62
C VAL A 7 23.70 -23.54 13.20
N ASP A 8 22.98 -24.61 12.88
CA ASP A 8 22.80 -25.10 11.51
C ASP A 8 21.44 -24.62 11.02
N LEU A 9 21.42 -23.44 10.40
CA LEU A 9 20.18 -22.79 9.94
C LEU A 9 19.47 -23.59 8.85
N GLN A 10 20.19 -24.43 8.09
CA GLN A 10 19.59 -25.25 7.04
C GLN A 10 18.78 -26.41 7.62
N LYS A 11 19.29 -27.02 8.69
CA LYS A 11 18.57 -28.08 9.41
C LYS A 11 17.63 -27.53 10.50
N GLY A 12 17.77 -26.25 10.83
CA GLY A 12 17.12 -25.65 11.97
C GLY A 12 17.62 -26.22 13.30
N ASP A 13 18.85 -26.73 13.34
CA ASP A 13 19.47 -27.31 14.53
C ASP A 13 20.22 -26.24 15.31
N TYR A 14 19.96 -26.19 16.61
CA TYR A 14 20.58 -25.25 17.53
C TYR A 14 21.14 -26.00 18.72
N ALA A 15 22.30 -25.56 19.20
CA ALA A 15 22.88 -26.05 20.43
C ALA A 15 23.39 -24.89 21.28
N PHE A 16 23.08 -24.95 22.57
CA PHE A 16 23.51 -23.98 23.57
C PHE A 16 24.17 -24.69 24.74
N LYS A 17 24.98 -23.93 25.44
CA LYS A 17 25.56 -24.26 26.72
C LYS A 17 25.10 -23.20 27.71
N PHE A 18 24.59 -23.61 28.87
CA PHE A 18 24.17 -22.66 29.89
C PHE A 18 24.56 -23.11 31.31
N ALA A 19 24.81 -22.15 32.19
CA ALA A 19 25.15 -22.36 33.58
C ALA A 19 24.52 -21.25 34.45
N LYS A 20 24.28 -21.52 35.73
CA LYS A 20 23.63 -20.57 36.66
C LYS A 20 24.50 -19.34 36.87
N ALA A 21 25.78 -19.51 37.20
CA ALA A 21 26.80 -18.48 37.22
C ALA A 21 28.02 -18.85 36.36
N SER A 22 28.89 -17.87 36.08
CA SER A 22 30.18 -18.15 35.46
C SER A 22 31.01 -19.05 36.38
N GLY A 23 31.55 -20.13 35.82
CA GLY A 23 32.29 -21.15 36.58
C GLY A 23 31.45 -22.32 37.11
N ASP A 24 30.12 -22.24 37.07
CA ASP A 24 29.25 -23.36 37.42
C ASP A 24 29.29 -24.47 36.36
N LYS A 25 28.87 -25.68 36.75
CA LYS A 25 28.70 -26.80 35.82
C LYS A 25 27.71 -26.41 34.73
N SER A 26 28.21 -26.32 33.50
CA SER A 26 27.39 -26.03 32.34
C SER A 26 26.58 -27.24 31.89
N LEU A 27 25.41 -26.96 31.35
CA LEU A 27 24.52 -27.91 30.73
C LEU A 27 24.44 -27.65 29.24
N ASP A 28 24.46 -28.74 28.48
CA ASP A 28 24.25 -28.69 27.04
C ASP A 28 22.77 -28.91 26.73
N TYR A 29 22.27 -28.14 25.79
CA TYR A 29 20.94 -28.31 25.23
C TYR A 29 21.00 -28.15 23.72
N SER A 30 20.43 -29.11 23.02
CA SER A 30 20.26 -29.06 21.58
C SER A 30 18.80 -29.32 21.23
N PHE A 31 18.32 -28.62 20.20
CA PHE A 31 16.98 -28.82 19.67
C PHE A 31 16.97 -28.47 18.18
N THR A 32 16.04 -29.09 17.47
CA THR A 32 15.67 -28.71 16.11
C THR A 32 14.39 -27.91 16.19
N LEU A 33 14.31 -26.82 15.42
CA LEU A 33 13.06 -26.07 15.29
C LEU A 33 11.94 -26.99 14.80
N LYS A 34 10.77 -26.83 15.41
CA LYS A 34 9.51 -27.50 15.11
C LYS A 34 8.51 -26.44 14.67
N ASP A 35 7.73 -26.79 13.64
CA ASP A 35 6.67 -25.95 13.07
C ASP A 35 7.16 -24.61 12.48
N TYR A 36 7.47 -23.60 13.31
CA TYR A 36 7.95 -22.29 12.86
C TYR A 36 8.88 -21.60 13.87
N VAL A 37 9.73 -20.67 13.41
CA VAL A 37 10.82 -20.10 14.22
C VAL A 37 10.35 -19.41 15.50
N TRP A 38 9.23 -18.68 15.47
CA TRP A 38 8.71 -18.02 16.67
C TRP A 38 7.77 -18.90 17.50
N GLY A 39 7.63 -20.20 17.19
CA GLY A 39 6.75 -21.12 17.90
C GLY A 39 7.16 -21.34 19.36
N PRO A 40 6.29 -21.06 20.35
CA PRO A 40 6.63 -21.31 21.76
C PRO A 40 6.95 -22.79 22.06
N ALA A 41 6.47 -23.72 21.23
CA ALA A 41 6.78 -25.15 21.32
C ALA A 41 8.27 -25.48 21.12
N ASN A 42 9.04 -24.58 20.51
CA ASN A 42 10.49 -24.74 20.34
C ASN A 42 11.27 -24.47 21.63
N TYR A 43 10.79 -23.51 22.42
CA TYR A 43 11.57 -22.92 23.51
C TYR A 43 11.02 -23.27 24.91
N SER A 44 9.75 -23.66 25.02
CA SER A 44 9.19 -24.15 26.29
C SER A 44 9.92 -25.37 26.87
N PRO A 45 10.44 -26.34 26.07
CA PRO A 45 11.25 -27.43 26.63
C PRO A 45 12.60 -26.95 27.15
N LEU A 46 13.22 -25.95 26.50
CA LEU A 46 14.44 -25.31 27.02
C LEU A 46 14.17 -24.60 28.35
N ALA A 47 13.09 -23.82 28.42
CA ALA A 47 12.69 -23.14 29.65
C ALA A 47 12.42 -24.15 30.78
N SER A 48 11.70 -25.24 30.51
CA SER A 48 11.45 -26.31 31.49
C SER A 48 12.76 -26.93 31.98
N LYS A 49 13.69 -27.25 31.07
CA LYS A 49 15.01 -27.79 31.44
C LYS A 49 15.81 -26.82 32.30
N ILE A 50 15.76 -25.51 32.02
CA ILE A 50 16.44 -24.50 32.84
C ILE A 50 15.83 -24.47 34.25
N LEU A 51 14.49 -24.46 34.36
CA LEU A 51 13.79 -24.47 35.65
C LEU A 51 14.17 -25.69 36.49
N GLU A 52 14.09 -26.88 35.89
CA GLU A 52 14.48 -28.15 36.54
C GLU A 52 15.94 -28.16 36.97
N SER A 53 16.84 -27.71 36.08
CA SER A 53 18.29 -27.74 36.32
C SER A 53 18.73 -26.81 37.45
N PHE A 54 17.99 -25.73 37.68
CA PHE A 54 18.28 -24.74 38.71
C PHE A 54 17.39 -24.90 39.96
N ASP A 55 16.58 -25.96 40.03
CA ASP A 55 15.59 -26.22 41.09
C ASP A 55 14.66 -25.01 41.35
N LEU A 56 14.23 -24.37 40.26
CA LEU A 56 13.32 -23.23 40.28
C LEU A 56 11.87 -23.74 40.21
N LYS A 57 11.04 -23.31 41.16
CA LYS A 57 9.63 -23.71 41.26
C LYS A 57 8.73 -22.57 40.81
N ALA A 58 7.68 -22.92 40.06
CA ALA A 58 6.68 -21.96 39.64
C ALA A 58 6.02 -21.29 40.87
N SER A 59 5.82 -19.97 40.75
CA SER A 59 5.00 -19.20 41.68
C SER A 59 3.51 -19.43 41.38
N PRO A 60 2.59 -19.14 42.31
CA PRO A 60 1.16 -19.12 42.02
C PRO A 60 0.86 -18.27 40.79
N THR A 61 0.01 -18.78 39.90
CA THR A 61 -0.37 -18.07 38.67
C THR A 61 -1.31 -16.92 38.98
N SER A 62 -0.90 -15.69 38.69
CA SER A 62 -1.75 -14.51 38.86
C SER A 62 -2.80 -14.41 37.74
N GLU A 63 -4.04 -14.09 38.12
CA GLU A 63 -5.06 -13.69 37.15
C GLU A 63 -4.76 -12.29 36.60
N ALA A 64 -5.06 -12.06 35.32
CA ALA A 64 -5.00 -10.73 34.76
C ALA A 64 -6.10 -9.84 35.38
N PRO A 65 -5.82 -8.54 35.63
CA PRO A 65 -6.86 -7.60 36.02
C PRO A 65 -7.99 -7.58 34.98
N LYS A 66 -9.24 -7.44 35.44
CA LYS A 66 -10.43 -7.46 34.54
C LYS A 66 -10.34 -6.43 33.40
N ASP A 67 -9.80 -5.25 33.68
CA ASP A 67 -9.64 -4.19 32.68
C ASP A 67 -8.35 -4.30 31.84
N PHE A 68 -7.52 -5.34 32.02
CA PHE A 68 -6.22 -5.45 31.33
C PHE A 68 -6.36 -5.40 29.80
N ILE A 69 -7.18 -6.27 29.22
CA ILE A 69 -7.38 -6.33 27.76
C ILE A 69 -8.00 -5.02 27.25
N LYS A 70 -8.96 -4.46 28.00
CA LYS A 70 -9.57 -3.16 27.70
C LYS A 70 -8.52 -2.04 27.66
N ASN A 71 -7.60 -2.02 28.63
CA ASN A 71 -6.56 -0.99 28.74
C ASN A 71 -5.58 -1.05 27.55
N ILE A 72 -5.11 -2.25 27.17
CA ILE A 72 -4.19 -2.39 26.04
C ILE A 72 -4.90 -2.20 24.68
N ALA A 73 -6.20 -2.53 24.60
CA ALA A 73 -7.02 -2.33 23.39
C ALA A 73 -7.30 -0.85 23.06
N THR A 74 -6.96 0.08 23.97
CA THR A 74 -6.95 1.52 23.67
C THR A 74 -5.93 1.87 22.58
N ALA A 75 -4.92 1.00 22.36
CA ALA A 75 -3.89 1.16 21.34
C ALA A 75 -3.12 2.49 21.43
N GLU A 76 -2.94 3.01 22.64
CA GLU A 76 -2.14 4.21 22.93
C GLU A 76 -0.91 3.85 23.74
N ILE A 77 0.27 4.28 23.29
CA ILE A 77 1.54 3.99 23.96
C ILE A 77 1.55 4.40 25.45
N PRO A 78 1.00 5.57 25.86
CA PRO A 78 0.93 5.91 27.28
C PRO A 78 0.07 4.94 28.11
N ALA A 79 -1.02 4.42 27.55
CA ALA A 79 -1.84 3.41 28.21
C ALA A 79 -1.10 2.06 28.31
N LEU A 80 -0.37 1.69 27.25
CA LEU A 80 0.51 0.51 27.28
C LEU A 80 1.60 0.66 28.35
N PHE A 81 2.12 1.86 28.60
CA PHE A 81 3.12 2.09 29.64
C PHE A 81 2.61 1.89 31.06
N VAL A 82 1.35 2.22 31.33
CA VAL A 82 0.74 1.94 32.65
C VAL A 82 0.73 0.44 32.92
N GLU A 83 0.29 -0.36 31.94
CA GLU A 83 0.33 -1.83 32.07
C GLU A 83 1.77 -2.37 32.06
N ASN A 84 2.66 -1.77 31.27
CA ASN A 84 4.07 -2.13 31.25
C ASN A 84 4.73 -1.97 32.62
N GLU A 85 4.53 -0.84 33.30
CA GLU A 85 5.08 -0.57 34.62
C GLU A 85 4.56 -1.58 35.65
N ARG A 86 3.23 -1.82 35.64
CA ARG A 86 2.59 -2.80 36.53
C ARG A 86 3.15 -4.20 36.33
N ILE A 87 3.20 -4.68 35.09
CA ILE A 87 3.62 -6.05 34.77
C ILE A 87 5.13 -6.21 35.00
N SER A 88 5.95 -5.23 34.60
CA SER A 88 7.41 -5.25 34.79
C SER A 88 7.78 -5.30 36.26
N LYS A 89 7.13 -4.50 37.10
CA LYS A 89 7.30 -4.55 38.56
C LYS A 89 6.90 -5.92 39.12
N ALA A 90 5.70 -6.39 38.77
CA ALA A 90 5.20 -7.67 39.26
C ALA A 90 6.08 -8.86 38.81
N LEU A 91 6.59 -8.85 37.57
CA LEU A 91 7.51 -9.86 37.04
C LEU A 91 8.88 -9.79 37.73
N THR A 92 9.36 -8.60 38.07
CA THR A 92 10.61 -8.45 38.83
C THR A 92 10.48 -9.06 40.22
N GLU A 93 9.33 -8.87 40.87
CA GLU A 93 9.01 -9.46 42.17
C GLU A 93 8.74 -10.97 42.09
N ASN A 94 8.09 -11.43 41.01
CA ASN A 94 7.65 -12.81 40.81
C ASN A 94 7.98 -13.33 39.40
N PRO A 95 9.26 -13.57 39.07
CA PRO A 95 9.68 -13.92 37.72
C PRO A 95 9.28 -15.34 37.28
N LEU A 96 8.69 -16.13 38.18
CA LEU A 96 8.25 -17.51 37.94
C LEU A 96 6.71 -17.63 37.96
N ASP A 97 5.98 -16.52 37.77
CA ASP A 97 4.52 -16.50 37.64
C ASP A 97 4.09 -16.59 36.17
N ALA A 98 3.45 -17.70 35.79
CA ALA A 98 2.99 -17.93 34.43
C ALA A 98 2.01 -16.86 33.92
N GLY A 99 1.12 -16.37 34.76
CA GLY A 99 0.06 -15.43 34.38
C GLY A 99 0.59 -14.04 34.08
N LEU A 100 1.69 -13.63 34.74
CA LEU A 100 2.40 -12.40 34.42
C LEU A 100 3.15 -12.50 33.08
N HIS A 101 3.70 -13.67 32.76
CA HIS A 101 4.30 -13.92 31.44
C HIS A 101 3.25 -13.89 30.32
N GLU A 102 2.05 -14.44 30.54
CA GLU A 102 0.95 -14.33 29.57
C GLU A 102 0.52 -12.87 29.33
N GLN A 103 0.40 -12.06 30.38
CA GLN A 103 0.10 -10.63 30.28
C GLN A 103 1.19 -9.88 29.52
N ALA A 104 2.47 -10.15 29.82
CA ALA A 104 3.60 -9.56 29.13
C ALA A 104 3.63 -9.92 27.62
N ALA A 105 3.30 -11.17 27.29
CA ALA A 105 3.20 -11.62 25.91
C ALA A 105 2.09 -10.87 25.15
N LEU A 106 0.89 -10.72 25.74
CA LEU A 106 -0.19 -10.00 25.08
C LEU A 106 0.12 -8.50 24.93
N LEU A 107 0.77 -7.89 25.93
CA LEU A 107 1.23 -6.50 25.86
C LEU A 107 2.25 -6.30 24.73
N GLN A 108 3.22 -7.20 24.58
CA GLN A 108 4.20 -7.20 23.49
C GLN A 108 3.56 -7.37 22.11
N ALA A 109 2.63 -8.32 21.98
CA ALA A 109 1.89 -8.53 20.75
C ALA A 109 1.06 -7.30 20.38
N THR A 110 0.37 -6.70 21.35
CA THR A 110 -0.42 -5.46 21.14
C THR A 110 0.48 -4.32 20.66
N TYR A 111 1.62 -4.12 21.31
CA TYR A 111 2.61 -3.13 20.91
C TYR A 111 3.11 -3.37 19.47
N GLY A 112 3.47 -4.60 19.12
CA GLY A 112 3.88 -4.96 17.76
C GLY A 112 2.80 -4.77 16.70
N MET A 113 1.51 -4.87 17.05
CA MET A 113 0.40 -4.57 16.14
C MET A 113 0.25 -3.08 15.80
N LEU A 114 0.93 -2.18 16.53
CA LEU A 114 0.95 -0.73 16.28
C LEU A 114 2.05 -0.27 15.32
N GLU A 115 2.99 -1.15 14.96
CA GLU A 115 4.07 -0.86 14.01
C GLU A 115 3.48 -0.62 12.59
N LEU A 116 3.64 0.61 12.08
CA LEU A 116 3.08 1.07 10.79
C LEU A 116 4.03 2.00 10.02
N ALA A 117 5.34 1.77 10.11
CA ALA A 117 6.37 2.58 9.45
C ALA A 117 6.60 2.22 7.97
N GLY A 118 5.55 1.79 7.25
CA GLY A 118 5.62 1.41 5.85
C GLY A 118 6.69 0.35 5.58
N ILE A 119 7.63 0.63 4.68
CA ILE A 119 8.71 -0.31 4.33
C ILE A 119 9.72 -0.52 5.46
N LEU A 120 9.79 0.42 6.41
CA LEU A 120 10.72 0.37 7.53
C LEU A 120 10.17 -0.51 8.67
N SER A 121 8.87 -0.86 8.65
CA SER A 121 8.19 -1.58 9.74
C SER A 121 8.92 -2.84 10.17
N ASP A 122 9.22 -2.98 11.47
CA ASP A 122 9.90 -4.15 12.01
C ASP A 122 9.25 -4.69 13.29
N THR A 123 8.66 -5.88 13.19
CA THR A 123 8.02 -6.56 14.34
C THR A 123 8.86 -7.69 14.94
N ARG A 124 10.08 -7.93 14.44
CA ARG A 124 10.93 -9.07 14.87
C ARG A 124 11.17 -9.10 16.38
N SER A 125 11.43 -7.94 16.99
CA SER A 125 11.64 -7.84 18.44
C SER A 125 10.38 -8.26 19.22
N SER A 126 9.22 -7.72 18.86
CA SER A 126 7.94 -8.05 19.50
C SER A 126 7.57 -9.53 19.33
N LEU A 127 7.82 -10.11 18.14
CA LEU A 127 7.61 -11.54 17.87
C LEU A 127 8.49 -12.42 18.77
N ALA A 128 9.79 -12.12 18.84
CA ALA A 128 10.73 -12.86 19.66
C ALA A 128 10.39 -12.78 21.16
N ARG A 129 10.01 -11.60 21.66
CA ARG A 129 9.63 -11.41 23.06
C ARG A 129 8.30 -12.08 23.41
N THR A 130 7.30 -11.94 22.55
CA THR A 130 6.01 -12.65 22.72
C THR A 130 6.24 -14.16 22.80
N SER A 131 7.06 -14.72 21.90
CA SER A 131 7.44 -16.13 21.91
C SER A 131 8.14 -16.54 23.20
N ALA A 132 9.11 -15.75 23.67
CA ALA A 132 9.85 -16.02 24.89
C ALA A 132 8.93 -16.04 26.14
N HIS A 133 8.07 -15.04 26.30
CA HIS A 133 7.13 -14.99 27.42
C HIS A 133 6.13 -16.15 27.38
N LEU A 134 5.55 -16.47 26.21
CA LEU A 134 4.67 -17.64 26.07
C LEU A 134 5.39 -18.96 26.38
N SER A 135 6.65 -19.08 25.98
CA SER A 135 7.44 -20.29 26.25
C SER A 135 7.70 -20.49 27.74
N ILE A 136 7.99 -19.41 28.46
CA ILE A 136 8.17 -19.43 29.92
C ILE A 136 6.84 -19.73 30.62
N ALA A 137 5.74 -19.07 30.23
CA ALA A 137 4.41 -19.33 30.78
C ALA A 137 4.02 -20.81 30.65
N LYS A 138 4.23 -21.40 29.47
CA LYS A 138 3.96 -22.82 29.23
C LYS A 138 4.83 -23.74 30.09
N ALA A 139 6.12 -23.44 30.23
CA ALA A 139 7.02 -24.21 31.10
C ALA A 139 6.60 -24.16 32.56
N LEU A 140 6.14 -23.00 33.05
CA LEU A 140 5.69 -22.80 34.43
C LEU A 140 4.30 -23.42 34.71
N ASN A 141 3.44 -23.55 33.69
CA ASN A 141 2.04 -23.98 33.84
C ASN A 141 1.70 -25.27 33.08
N SER A 142 2.68 -26.16 32.87
CA SER A 142 2.46 -27.48 32.21
C SER A 142 1.73 -27.37 30.87
N ASP A 143 2.21 -26.48 29.99
CA ASP A 143 1.67 -26.17 28.66
C ASP A 143 0.26 -25.54 28.60
N LYS A 144 -0.34 -25.20 29.75
CA LYS A 144 -1.66 -24.55 29.80
C LYS A 144 -1.53 -23.02 29.68
N LEU A 145 -2.42 -22.43 28.90
CA LEU A 145 -2.55 -20.97 28.73
C LEU A 145 -3.96 -20.51 29.11
N SER A 146 -4.07 -19.38 29.82
CA SER A 146 -5.35 -18.70 30.03
C SER A 146 -5.86 -18.05 28.73
N ILE A 147 -7.03 -17.42 28.77
CA ILE A 147 -7.56 -16.64 27.62
C ILE A 147 -6.57 -15.54 27.18
N VAL A 148 -5.85 -14.93 28.12
CA VAL A 148 -4.82 -13.92 27.82
C VAL A 148 -3.66 -14.55 27.03
N GLY A 149 -3.11 -15.66 27.51
CA GLY A 149 -2.03 -16.38 26.83
C GLY A 149 -2.46 -16.95 25.48
N GLN A 150 -3.68 -17.47 25.36
CA GLN A 150 -4.24 -17.93 24.09
C GLN A 150 -4.38 -16.78 23.09
N THR A 151 -4.90 -15.63 23.52
CA THR A 151 -5.02 -14.42 22.68
C THR A 151 -3.65 -13.92 22.23
N ALA A 152 -2.65 -13.93 23.11
CA ALA A 152 -1.27 -13.58 22.77
C ALA A 152 -0.67 -14.53 21.73
N ASN A 153 -0.92 -15.85 21.87
CA ASN A 153 -0.48 -16.84 20.91
C ASN A 153 -1.14 -16.66 19.54
N ILE A 154 -2.44 -16.34 19.50
CA ILE A 154 -3.16 -16.03 18.26
C ILE A 154 -2.56 -14.80 17.57
N ALA A 155 -2.27 -13.74 18.33
CA ALA A 155 -1.63 -12.54 17.81
C ALA A 155 -0.22 -12.83 17.25
N LEU A 156 0.55 -13.69 17.93
CA LEU A 156 1.86 -14.14 17.48
C LEU A 156 1.78 -14.87 16.12
N GLU A 157 0.83 -15.79 15.95
CA GLU A 157 0.60 -16.50 14.69
C GLU A 157 0.23 -15.51 13.56
N ALA A 158 -0.70 -14.59 13.83
CA ALA A 158 -1.14 -13.61 12.84
C ALA A 158 0.00 -12.65 12.41
N MET A 159 0.81 -12.18 13.36
CA MET A 159 1.95 -11.30 13.07
C MET A 159 3.11 -12.03 12.39
N SER A 160 3.22 -13.35 12.56
CA SER A 160 4.24 -14.19 11.93
C SER A 160 3.88 -14.61 10.50
N CYS A 161 2.86 -14.01 9.87
CA CYS A 161 2.33 -14.43 8.57
C CYS A 161 1.92 -15.91 8.57
N ARG A 162 1.13 -16.30 9.57
CA ARG A 162 0.47 -17.61 9.69
C ARG A 162 -1.03 -17.42 9.95
N ASP A 163 -1.66 -16.52 9.20
CA ASP A 163 -3.07 -16.15 9.36
C ASP A 163 -4.04 -17.34 9.19
N GLY A 164 -3.70 -18.34 8.36
CA GLY A 164 -4.50 -19.55 8.23
C GLY A 164 -4.56 -20.39 9.52
N ILE A 165 -3.52 -20.30 10.35
CA ILE A 165 -3.47 -20.92 11.69
C ILE A 165 -4.19 -20.02 12.70
N ALA A 166 -3.89 -18.72 12.69
CA ALA A 166 -4.51 -17.75 13.61
C ALA A 166 -6.04 -17.77 13.52
N LEU A 167 -6.62 -17.81 12.30
CA LEU A 167 -8.06 -17.85 12.10
C LEU A 167 -8.72 -19.09 12.71
N LYS A 168 -8.09 -20.26 12.60
CA LYS A 168 -8.59 -21.51 13.23
C LYS A 168 -8.56 -21.43 14.75
N LEU A 169 -7.52 -20.81 15.31
CA LEU A 169 -7.41 -20.60 16.75
C LEU A 169 -8.45 -19.60 17.27
N ILE A 170 -8.76 -18.55 16.48
CA ILE A 170 -9.85 -17.61 16.78
C ILE A 170 -11.20 -18.33 16.82
N GLU A 171 -11.48 -19.18 15.83
CA GLU A 171 -12.73 -19.95 15.80
C GLU A 171 -12.88 -20.89 17.01
N ALA A 172 -11.77 -21.44 17.51
CA ALA A 172 -11.77 -22.26 18.71
C ALA A 172 -12.03 -21.45 19.99
N ILE A 173 -11.36 -20.30 20.16
CA ILE A 173 -11.51 -19.46 21.36
C ILE A 173 -12.86 -18.74 21.40
N ASP A 174 -13.46 -18.42 20.25
CA ASP A 174 -14.80 -17.79 20.12
C ASP A 174 -15.92 -18.64 20.76
N GLN A 175 -15.69 -19.94 21.00
CA GLN A 175 -16.62 -20.83 21.70
C GLN A 175 -16.63 -20.61 23.24
N SER A 176 -15.68 -19.84 23.75
CA SER A 176 -15.54 -19.52 25.17
C SER A 176 -16.45 -18.35 25.58
N LYS A 177 -16.68 -18.19 26.89
CA LYS A 177 -17.40 -17.03 27.43
C LYS A 177 -16.45 -15.83 27.49
N LEU A 178 -16.52 -14.98 26.48
CA LEU A 178 -15.71 -13.76 26.34
C LEU A 178 -16.52 -12.51 26.69
N ASP A 179 -15.87 -11.53 27.32
CA ASP A 179 -16.41 -10.17 27.51
C ASP A 179 -16.36 -9.32 26.23
N SER A 180 -16.84 -8.07 26.29
CA SER A 180 -16.87 -7.19 25.10
C SER A 180 -15.48 -6.77 24.63
N SER A 181 -14.54 -6.54 25.56
CA SER A 181 -13.17 -6.13 25.22
C SER A 181 -12.38 -7.28 24.62
N GLU A 182 -12.52 -8.49 25.15
CA GLU A 182 -11.96 -9.72 24.60
C GLU A 182 -12.47 -10.01 23.19
N LYS A 183 -13.79 -9.89 22.96
CA LYS A 183 -14.39 -10.04 21.63
C LYS A 183 -13.86 -9.01 20.64
N SER A 184 -13.80 -7.74 21.05
CA SER A 184 -13.26 -6.68 20.20
C SER A 184 -11.78 -6.91 19.85
N PHE A 185 -10.99 -7.35 20.82
CA PHE A 185 -9.58 -7.67 20.60
C PHE A 185 -9.39 -8.83 19.60
N LEU A 186 -10.14 -9.92 19.76
CA LEU A 186 -10.10 -11.05 18.83
C LEU A 186 -10.60 -10.67 17.43
N ARG A 187 -11.65 -9.83 17.31
CA ARG A 187 -12.07 -9.26 16.02
C ARG A 187 -10.96 -8.43 15.39
N ALA A 188 -10.22 -7.64 16.17
CA ALA A 188 -9.07 -6.89 15.65
C ALA A 188 -8.02 -7.83 15.01
N ILE A 189 -7.68 -8.94 15.68
CA ILE A 189 -6.76 -9.94 15.10
C ILE A 189 -7.39 -10.62 13.89
N LYS A 190 -8.69 -10.94 13.93
CA LYS A 190 -9.41 -11.58 12.82
C LYS A 190 -9.42 -10.71 11.56
N ILE A 191 -9.69 -9.40 11.71
CA ILE A 191 -9.59 -8.42 10.63
C ILE A 191 -8.16 -8.39 10.09
N ARG A 192 -7.15 -8.31 10.97
CA ARG A 192 -5.74 -8.32 10.56
C ARG A 192 -5.39 -9.58 9.77
N ALA A 193 -5.77 -10.76 10.25
CA ALA A 193 -5.42 -12.05 9.67
C ALA A 193 -6.15 -12.31 8.34
N SER A 194 -7.46 -12.07 8.27
CA SER A 194 -8.26 -12.32 7.06
C SER A 194 -8.14 -11.22 6.00
N GLY A 195 -7.81 -10.00 6.41
CA GLY A 195 -7.96 -8.81 5.57
C GLY A 195 -9.41 -8.37 5.36
N ASP A 196 -10.40 -9.02 6.00
CA ASP A 196 -11.81 -8.69 5.86
C ASP A 196 -12.22 -7.56 6.82
N PHE A 197 -12.23 -6.34 6.29
CA PHE A 197 -12.63 -5.15 7.03
C PHE A 197 -14.13 -5.14 7.41
N ARG A 198 -14.97 -6.01 6.82
CA ARG A 198 -16.42 -6.04 7.11
C ARG A 198 -16.74 -6.66 8.47
N LEU A 199 -15.76 -7.32 9.09
CA LEU A 199 -15.88 -7.89 10.44
C LEU A 199 -15.86 -6.83 11.54
N PHE A 200 -15.58 -5.56 11.20
CA PHE A 200 -15.58 -4.44 12.12
C PHE A 200 -16.97 -4.17 12.69
N ASP A 201 -17.08 -4.19 14.02
CA ASP A 201 -18.29 -3.76 14.71
C ASP A 201 -18.30 -2.24 14.83
N GLN A 202 -19.29 -1.56 14.25
CA GLN A 202 -19.36 -0.09 14.30
C GLN A 202 -19.93 0.44 15.63
N ASN A 203 -20.57 -0.42 16.44
CA ASN A 203 -21.31 -0.01 17.63
C ASN A 203 -20.55 -0.34 18.92
N ASP A 204 -19.79 -1.43 18.94
CA ASP A 204 -19.05 -1.91 20.12
C ASP A 204 -17.63 -2.34 19.74
N HIS A 205 -16.73 -1.37 19.63
CA HIS A 205 -15.33 -1.60 19.24
C HIS A 205 -14.34 -0.83 20.10
N THR A 206 -13.14 -1.40 20.21
CA THR A 206 -11.96 -0.75 20.78
C THR A 206 -11.18 0.02 19.71
N THR A 207 -10.29 0.92 20.13
CA THR A 207 -9.40 1.63 19.19
C THR A 207 -8.51 0.66 18.42
N LEU A 208 -8.04 -0.42 19.04
CA LEU A 208 -7.25 -1.45 18.36
C LEU A 208 -8.02 -2.08 17.21
N GLU A 209 -9.30 -2.42 17.41
CA GLU A 209 -10.16 -2.96 16.36
C GLU A 209 -10.35 -1.96 15.21
N ALA A 210 -10.63 -0.70 15.54
CA ALA A 210 -10.74 0.37 14.54
C ALA A 210 -9.43 0.61 13.76
N ASN A 211 -8.27 0.47 14.42
CA ASN A 211 -6.96 0.56 13.78
C ASN A 211 -6.79 -0.55 12.74
N GLN A 212 -7.09 -1.81 13.10
CA GLN A 212 -6.97 -2.93 12.16
C GLN A 212 -8.00 -2.85 11.03
N TYR A 213 -9.21 -2.35 11.31
CA TYR A 213 -10.20 -2.01 10.28
C TYR A 213 -9.64 -1.03 9.27
N ALA A 214 -9.15 0.14 9.71
CA ALA A 214 -8.62 1.16 8.81
C ALA A 214 -7.43 0.63 7.99
N LEU A 215 -6.53 -0.13 8.62
CA LEU A 215 -5.36 -0.74 7.99
C LEU A 215 -5.72 -1.70 6.85
N ARG A 216 -6.81 -2.47 6.99
CA ARG A 216 -7.26 -3.41 5.95
C ARG A 216 -8.22 -2.78 4.95
N TYR A 217 -8.97 -1.76 5.36
CA TYR A 217 -9.87 -1.01 4.49
C TYR A 217 -9.11 -0.21 3.44
N ALA A 218 -8.10 0.58 3.86
CA ALA A 218 -7.36 1.49 2.99
C ALA A 218 -6.79 0.84 1.70
N PRO A 219 -6.07 -0.29 1.75
CA PRO A 219 -5.57 -0.94 0.53
C PRO A 219 -6.66 -1.60 -0.32
N SER A 220 -7.79 -1.99 0.30
CA SER A 220 -8.89 -2.72 -0.35
C SER A 220 -9.88 -1.81 -1.08
N MET A 221 -10.17 -0.65 -0.49
CA MET A 221 -11.23 0.28 -0.89
C MET A 221 -10.72 1.70 -1.20
N GLY A 222 -9.44 1.96 -0.94
CA GLY A 222 -8.88 3.31 -1.04
C GLY A 222 -9.02 4.12 0.24
N ASN A 223 -8.40 5.29 0.20
CA ASN A 223 -7.98 6.04 1.38
C ASN A 223 -9.01 7.13 1.79
N GLU A 224 -9.90 7.52 0.87
CA GLU A 224 -10.90 8.57 1.08
C GLU A 224 -11.98 8.19 2.11
N LYS A 225 -12.55 6.99 1.98
CA LYS A 225 -13.55 6.48 2.93
C LYS A 225 -12.96 6.26 4.32
N VAL A 226 -11.69 5.86 4.42
CA VAL A 226 -10.96 5.79 5.70
C VAL A 226 -10.83 7.18 6.31
N LEU A 227 -10.46 8.19 5.52
CA LEU A 227 -10.40 9.58 5.99
C LEU A 227 -11.75 10.10 6.48
N GLN A 228 -12.85 9.79 5.78
CA GLN A 228 -14.20 10.15 6.21
C GLN A 228 -14.57 9.47 7.53
N PHE A 229 -14.26 8.18 7.68
CA PHE A 229 -14.43 7.43 8.92
C PHE A 229 -13.65 8.07 10.08
N ILE A 230 -12.37 8.40 9.86
CA ILE A 230 -11.52 9.06 10.87
C ILE A 230 -12.11 10.41 11.26
N ARG A 231 -12.48 11.26 10.29
CA ARG A 231 -13.06 12.59 10.57
C ARG A 231 -14.36 12.51 11.39
N LYS A 232 -15.19 11.50 11.13
CA LYS A 232 -16.46 11.30 11.83
C LYS A 232 -16.28 10.79 13.25
N ASN A 233 -15.41 9.79 13.45
CA ASN A 233 -15.33 9.04 14.70
C ASN A 233 -14.14 9.44 15.59
N TYR A 234 -13.12 10.08 15.02
CA TYR A 234 -11.87 10.45 15.70
C TYR A 234 -11.42 11.87 15.29
N PRO A 235 -12.25 12.90 15.54
CA PRO A 235 -12.01 14.27 15.07
C PRO A 235 -10.72 14.90 15.62
N ASP A 236 -10.27 14.46 16.81
CA ASP A 236 -9.02 14.94 17.43
C ASP A 236 -7.76 14.45 16.70
N GLY A 237 -7.90 13.52 15.74
CA GLY A 237 -6.85 13.13 14.81
C GLY A 237 -5.61 12.54 15.48
N LYS A 238 -5.64 11.25 15.82
CA LYS A 238 -4.45 10.52 16.32
C LYS A 238 -3.47 10.21 15.19
N ILE A 239 -2.18 10.18 15.51
CA ILE A 239 -1.11 9.91 14.54
C ILE A 239 -1.19 8.51 13.92
N ILE A 240 -1.68 7.50 14.65
CA ILE A 240 -1.88 6.14 14.12
C ILE A 240 -2.76 6.11 12.86
N TRP A 241 -3.73 7.02 12.77
CA TRP A 241 -4.58 7.16 11.60
C TRP A 241 -3.82 7.75 10.41
N PHE A 242 -2.94 8.73 10.65
CA PHE A 242 -2.06 9.25 9.61
C PHE A 242 -1.10 8.18 9.11
N ARG A 243 -0.53 7.35 9.98
CA ARG A 243 0.31 6.19 9.60
C ARG A 243 -0.44 5.21 8.70
N THR A 244 -1.71 4.95 9.01
CA THR A 244 -2.59 4.13 8.17
C THR A 244 -2.81 4.77 6.79
N LEU A 245 -3.10 6.07 6.73
CA LEU A 245 -3.30 6.78 5.47
C LEU A 245 -2.01 6.83 4.62
N MET A 246 -0.84 7.00 5.25
CA MET A 246 0.48 6.95 4.58
C MET A 246 0.79 5.56 4.01
N SER A 247 0.21 4.50 4.58
CA SER A 247 0.37 3.12 4.08
C SER A 247 -0.50 2.83 2.84
N GLY A 248 -1.51 3.67 2.57
CA GLY A 248 -2.39 3.57 1.40
C GLY A 248 -1.94 4.41 0.20
N GLY A 249 -2.75 4.40 -0.86
CA GLY A 249 -2.52 5.29 -2.01
C GLY A 249 -2.89 6.74 -1.68
N LEU A 250 -2.00 7.69 -1.96
CA LEU A 250 -2.26 9.11 -1.73
C LEU A 250 -2.96 9.75 -2.94
N ASN A 251 -3.92 10.63 -2.68
CA ASN A 251 -4.40 11.63 -3.63
C ASN A 251 -3.81 13.01 -3.28
N VAL A 252 -3.96 14.02 -4.14
CA VAL A 252 -3.35 15.34 -3.94
C VAL A 252 -3.83 16.02 -2.65
N GLN A 253 -5.13 15.93 -2.34
CA GLN A 253 -5.71 16.54 -1.13
C GLN A 253 -5.16 15.89 0.15
N MET A 254 -5.12 14.57 0.19
CA MET A 254 -4.56 13.80 1.30
C MET A 254 -3.06 14.01 1.43
N GLY A 255 -2.35 14.12 0.30
CA GLY A 255 -0.94 14.43 0.27
C GLY A 255 -0.61 15.79 0.92
N HIS A 256 -1.39 16.83 0.64
CA HIS A 256 -1.26 18.12 1.34
C HIS A 256 -1.50 17.99 2.85
N MET A 257 -2.52 17.23 3.24
CA MET A 257 -2.83 17.00 4.66
C MET A 257 -1.69 16.27 5.39
N ILE A 258 -1.11 15.24 4.77
CA ILE A 258 0.00 14.47 5.34
C ILE A 258 1.27 15.32 5.38
N ALA A 259 1.65 15.93 4.27
CA ALA A 259 2.88 16.73 4.16
C ALA A 259 2.91 17.91 5.15
N THR A 260 1.75 18.50 5.48
CA THR A 260 1.69 19.63 6.43
C THR A 260 1.66 19.22 7.91
N LYS A 261 1.31 17.96 8.23
CA LYS A 261 1.01 17.52 9.61
C LYS A 261 1.79 16.32 10.10
N ALA A 262 2.04 15.30 9.27
CA ALA A 262 2.48 13.98 9.72
C ALA A 262 3.78 14.06 10.53
N LEU A 263 4.84 14.67 10.01
CA LEU A 263 6.11 14.79 10.73
C LEU A 263 5.97 15.53 12.07
N LYS A 264 5.18 16.61 12.12
CA LYS A 264 4.93 17.35 13.37
C LYS A 264 4.16 16.50 14.38
N MET A 265 3.20 15.71 13.92
CA MET A 265 2.44 14.79 14.77
C MET A 265 3.29 13.63 15.28
N GLU A 266 4.19 13.07 14.45
CA GLU A 266 5.15 12.06 14.89
C GLU A 266 6.07 12.61 15.99
N MET A 267 6.58 13.84 15.81
CA MET A 267 7.41 14.48 16.84
C MET A 267 6.62 14.78 18.12
N HIS A 268 5.37 15.21 18.01
CA HIS A 268 4.51 15.41 19.17
C HIS A 268 4.27 14.09 19.92
N GLU A 269 3.98 13.01 19.19
CA GLU A 269 3.75 11.69 19.77
C GLU A 269 5.03 11.15 20.43
N PHE A 270 6.20 11.35 19.83
CA PHE A 270 7.49 11.03 20.44
C PHE A 270 7.68 11.76 21.77
N VAL A 271 7.47 13.09 21.81
CA VAL A 271 7.61 13.90 23.04
C VAL A 271 6.60 13.44 24.11
N LYS A 272 5.34 13.23 23.74
CA LYS A 272 4.28 12.72 24.62
C LYS A 272 4.68 11.39 25.25
N ASN A 273 5.18 10.46 24.43
CA ASN A 273 5.58 9.13 24.89
C ASN A 273 6.86 9.16 25.72
N TYR A 274 7.82 10.03 25.37
CA TYR A 274 9.02 10.25 26.18
C TYR A 274 8.65 10.75 27.58
N GLN A 275 7.80 11.78 27.67
CA GLN A 275 7.35 12.32 28.95
C GLN A 275 6.57 11.28 29.76
N ALA A 276 5.71 10.49 29.10
CA ALA A 276 4.96 9.42 29.74
C ALA A 276 5.86 8.32 30.31
N TYR A 277 6.93 7.94 29.60
CA TYR A 277 7.86 6.88 30.03
C TYR A 277 8.91 7.39 31.02
N LYS A 278 9.69 8.40 30.63
CA LYS A 278 10.86 8.89 31.37
C LYS A 278 10.48 9.81 32.52
N LYS A 279 9.23 10.28 32.58
CA LYS A 279 8.73 11.27 33.55
C LYS A 279 9.58 12.55 33.56
N LYS A 280 10.10 12.92 32.39
CA LYS A 280 11.00 14.06 32.18
C LYS A 280 10.60 14.83 30.92
N GLU A 281 10.84 16.12 30.93
CA GLU A 281 10.73 16.95 29.73
C GLU A 281 11.97 16.79 28.84
N ILE A 282 11.78 16.97 27.53
CA ILE A 282 12.88 17.06 26.57
C ILE A 282 13.29 18.51 26.46
N VAL A 283 14.58 18.77 26.63
CA VAL A 283 15.14 20.12 26.73
C VAL A 283 15.71 20.68 25.42
N ASP A 284 16.09 19.83 24.44
CA ASP A 284 16.54 20.26 23.11
C ASP A 284 16.47 19.15 22.03
N SER A 285 16.81 19.50 20.78
CA SER A 285 16.78 18.60 19.61
C SER A 285 17.94 17.59 19.56
N VAL A 286 19.07 17.85 20.22
CA VAL A 286 20.21 16.93 20.25
C VAL A 286 19.86 15.72 21.12
N ALA A 287 19.18 15.95 22.24
CA ALA A 287 18.63 14.88 23.07
C ALA A 287 17.70 13.96 22.28
N VAL A 288 16.83 14.52 21.43
CA VAL A 288 15.91 13.75 20.59
C VAL A 288 16.66 12.81 19.64
N ALA A 289 17.65 13.32 18.90
CA ALA A 289 18.40 12.51 17.94
C ALA A 289 19.17 11.36 18.61
N LYS A 290 19.67 11.58 19.84
CA LYS A 290 20.34 10.55 20.63
C LYS A 290 19.36 9.44 21.05
N ASP A 291 18.19 9.80 21.57
CA ASP A 291 17.16 8.84 21.99
C ASP A 291 16.64 8.02 20.81
N LEU A 292 16.38 8.64 19.66
CA LEU A 292 15.89 7.96 18.46
C LEU A 292 16.89 6.95 17.87
N ASN A 293 18.17 7.01 18.23
CA ASN A 293 19.20 6.05 17.81
C ASN A 293 19.39 4.87 18.77
N LEU A 294 18.63 4.82 19.87
CA LEU A 294 18.68 3.70 20.81
C LEU A 294 18.27 2.39 20.13
N GLN A 295 18.95 1.32 20.53
CA GLN A 295 18.71 -0.01 19.99
C GLN A 295 17.71 -0.76 20.87
N PRO A 296 16.74 -1.48 20.29
CA PRO A 296 15.85 -2.36 21.05
C PRO A 296 16.64 -3.24 22.03
N THR A 297 16.28 -3.20 23.31
CA THR A 297 17.02 -3.90 24.37
C THR A 297 16.56 -5.35 24.52
N ARG A 298 16.94 -6.03 25.60
CA ARG A 298 16.34 -7.29 26.05
C ARG A 298 15.38 -7.01 27.21
N CYS A 299 14.58 -8.00 27.60
CA CYS A 299 13.65 -7.88 28.73
C CYS A 299 14.37 -7.73 30.08
N LEU A 300 15.52 -8.40 30.26
CA LEU A 300 16.36 -8.21 31.44
C LEU A 300 17.17 -6.91 31.29
N ALA A 301 16.92 -5.95 32.17
CA ALA A 301 17.71 -4.74 32.33
C ALA A 301 18.57 -4.83 33.59
N ASN A 302 19.70 -4.13 33.59
CA ASN A 302 20.60 -4.06 34.73
C ASN A 302 21.04 -2.61 34.90
N ASP A 303 20.42 -1.91 35.84
CA ASP A 303 20.70 -0.50 36.15
C ASP A 303 21.29 -0.36 37.56
N SER A 304 21.34 0.87 38.08
CA SER A 304 21.88 1.14 39.42
C SER A 304 21.11 0.45 40.55
N ASP A 305 19.83 0.12 40.34
CA ASP A 305 18.97 -0.50 41.34
C ASP A 305 19.03 -2.03 41.26
N GLY A 306 19.79 -2.56 40.29
CA GLY A 306 20.05 -3.99 40.09
C GLY A 306 19.31 -4.58 38.89
N PRO A 307 19.37 -5.91 38.74
CA PRO A 307 18.70 -6.59 37.64
C PRO A 307 17.18 -6.55 37.84
N HIS A 308 16.46 -6.09 36.82
CA HIS A 308 14.99 -6.07 36.81
C HIS A 308 14.45 -6.48 35.43
N LEU A 309 13.20 -6.94 35.41
CA LEU A 309 12.52 -7.31 34.17
C LEU A 309 11.70 -6.12 33.68
N ASN A 310 11.91 -5.76 32.43
CA ASN A 310 11.16 -4.71 31.74
C ASN A 310 10.52 -5.30 30.48
N VAL A 311 9.19 -5.29 30.41
CA VAL A 311 8.47 -5.92 29.29
C VAL A 311 8.72 -5.14 28.01
N ILE A 312 8.40 -3.84 27.97
CA ILE A 312 8.66 -2.89 26.89
C ILE A 312 9.62 -1.81 27.38
N SER A 313 10.80 -1.68 26.76
CA SER A 313 11.74 -0.63 27.11
C SER A 313 11.49 0.65 26.33
N TRP A 314 12.04 1.77 26.83
CA TRP A 314 12.05 3.02 26.08
C TRP A 314 12.76 2.85 24.74
N ASP A 315 13.85 2.11 24.71
CA ASP A 315 14.69 1.92 23.54
C ASP A 315 13.92 1.19 22.42
N ASP A 316 13.02 0.26 22.77
CA ASP A 316 12.09 -0.37 21.82
C ASP A 316 11.15 0.66 21.17
N VAL A 317 10.64 1.58 21.98
CA VAL A 317 9.69 2.63 21.57
C VAL A 317 10.38 3.71 20.75
N ALA A 318 11.59 4.11 21.16
CA ALA A 318 12.40 5.09 20.44
C ALA A 318 12.78 4.58 19.05
N ALA A 319 13.17 3.30 18.92
CA ALA A 319 13.44 2.69 17.62
C ALA A 319 12.21 2.69 16.70
N THR A 320 11.01 2.47 17.26
CA THR A 320 9.74 2.53 16.52
C THR A 320 9.44 3.95 16.03
N HIS A 321 9.57 4.95 16.90
CA HIS A 321 9.43 6.36 16.51
C HIS A 321 10.45 6.77 15.44
N ALA A 322 11.69 6.30 15.51
CA ALA A 322 12.69 6.59 14.49
C ALA A 322 12.23 6.12 13.10
N ARG A 323 11.66 4.90 13.02
CA ARG A 323 11.09 4.39 11.77
C ARG A 323 9.86 5.17 11.32
N ASP A 324 8.92 5.47 12.22
CA ASP A 324 7.70 6.23 11.90
C ASP A 324 8.04 7.64 11.38
N ILE A 325 8.99 8.34 12.02
CA ILE A 325 9.49 9.65 11.59
C ILE A 325 10.14 9.58 10.20
N LEU A 326 11.01 8.59 9.98
CA LEU A 326 11.67 8.40 8.67
C LEU A 326 10.66 8.07 7.57
N TRP A 327 9.62 7.31 7.88
CA TRP A 327 8.53 7.03 6.94
C TRP A 327 7.69 8.28 6.62
N ALA A 328 7.41 9.13 7.62
CA ALA A 328 6.75 10.41 7.40
C ALA A 328 7.56 11.34 6.49
N ILE A 329 8.89 11.43 6.71
CA ILE A 329 9.81 12.20 5.86
C ILE A 329 9.79 11.69 4.42
N TYR A 330 9.89 10.38 4.23
CA TYR A 330 9.84 9.77 2.90
C TYR A 330 8.52 10.08 2.17
N THR A 331 7.41 9.98 2.90
CA THR A 331 6.06 10.21 2.35
C THR A 331 5.87 11.68 1.97
N GLU A 332 6.31 12.62 2.81
CA GLU A 332 6.31 14.05 2.54
C GLU A 332 7.13 14.39 1.28
N TRP A 333 8.37 13.89 1.20
CA TRP A 333 9.23 14.10 0.04
C TRP A 333 8.60 13.54 -1.25
N THR A 334 8.09 12.31 -1.20
CA THR A 334 7.45 11.64 -2.35
C THR A 334 6.24 12.44 -2.84
N PHE A 335 5.44 12.99 -1.92
CA PHE A 335 4.32 13.86 -2.25
C PHE A 335 4.79 15.13 -2.97
N TYR A 336 5.72 15.91 -2.40
CA TYR A 336 6.19 17.14 -3.03
C TYR A 336 6.81 16.88 -4.40
N LYS A 337 7.57 15.79 -4.53
CA LYS A 337 8.29 15.48 -5.76
C LYS A 337 7.38 14.97 -6.88
N TYR A 338 6.56 13.95 -6.60
CA TYR A 338 5.87 13.19 -7.66
C TYR A 338 4.40 13.54 -7.79
N MET A 339 3.77 14.07 -6.74
CA MET A 339 2.34 14.36 -6.75
C MET A 339 2.05 15.85 -6.87
N TYR A 340 2.70 16.67 -6.03
CA TYR A 340 2.57 18.12 -6.11
C TYR A 340 3.50 18.74 -7.15
N ALA A 341 4.59 18.03 -7.49
CA ALA A 341 5.58 18.41 -8.49
C ALA A 341 6.28 19.76 -8.24
N VAL A 342 6.51 20.10 -6.97
CA VAL A 342 7.25 21.31 -6.57
C VAL A 342 8.63 20.90 -6.05
N LYS A 343 9.63 20.97 -6.94
CA LYS A 343 11.00 20.49 -6.66
C LYS A 343 11.63 21.21 -5.47
N GLU A 344 11.40 22.52 -5.34
CA GLU A 344 11.96 23.35 -4.28
C GLU A 344 11.47 22.91 -2.89
N LEU A 345 10.20 22.53 -2.77
CA LEU A 345 9.64 21.99 -1.53
C LEU A 345 10.20 20.60 -1.22
N ALA A 346 10.36 19.75 -2.24
CA ALA A 346 11.00 18.45 -2.07
C ALA A 346 12.45 18.59 -1.57
N ASP A 347 13.24 19.49 -2.16
CA ASP A 347 14.64 19.73 -1.76
C ASP A 347 14.74 20.37 -0.36
N THR A 348 13.82 21.29 -0.05
CA THR A 348 13.73 21.91 1.28
C THR A 348 13.38 20.88 2.36
N SER A 349 12.43 19.98 2.08
CA SER A 349 12.03 18.93 3.02
C SER A 349 13.20 18.01 3.40
N ILE A 350 14.04 17.64 2.42
CA ILE A 350 15.24 16.82 2.67
C ILE A 350 16.26 17.60 3.52
N THR A 351 16.53 18.86 3.17
CA THR A 351 17.49 19.69 3.93
C THR A 351 17.07 19.83 5.39
N ASN A 352 15.77 20.06 5.64
CA ASN A 352 15.22 20.16 6.99
C ASN A 352 15.33 18.82 7.74
N ALA A 353 14.99 17.72 7.07
CA ALA A 353 15.11 16.38 7.64
C ALA A 353 16.56 16.02 8.00
N GLU A 354 17.53 16.36 7.15
CA GLU A 354 18.95 16.11 7.39
C GLU A 354 19.48 16.93 8.57
N THR A 355 19.00 18.17 8.73
CA THR A 355 19.38 19.02 9.87
C THR A 355 18.94 18.43 11.21
N LEU A 356 17.76 17.80 11.25
CA LEU A 356 17.17 17.28 12.50
C LEU A 356 17.50 15.82 12.77
N PHE A 357 17.58 15.00 11.71
CA PHE A 357 17.63 13.54 11.80
C PHE A 357 18.80 12.94 11.01
N GLY A 358 19.69 13.76 10.47
CA GLY A 358 20.81 13.32 9.64
C GLY A 358 21.74 12.34 10.35
N GLU A 359 21.76 12.34 11.68
CA GLU A 359 22.54 11.42 12.52
C GLU A 359 21.84 10.07 12.80
N LEU A 360 20.59 9.86 12.37
CA LEU A 360 19.94 8.57 12.56
C LEU A 360 20.60 7.48 11.71
N ALA A 361 20.82 6.30 12.30
CA ALA A 361 21.45 5.17 11.61
C ALA A 361 20.69 4.72 10.36
N LEU A 362 19.35 4.79 10.41
CA LEU A 362 18.45 4.43 9.30
C LEU A 362 18.12 5.61 8.37
N PHE A 363 18.59 6.84 8.66
CA PHE A 363 18.33 8.03 7.83
C PHE A 363 18.66 7.84 6.34
N PRO A 364 19.76 7.15 5.96
CA PRO A 364 20.08 6.95 4.54
C PRO A 364 19.04 6.15 3.75
N VAL A 365 18.26 5.28 4.40
CA VAL A 365 17.36 4.32 3.73
C VAL A 365 16.26 5.02 2.92
N PRO A 366 15.39 5.88 3.51
CA PRO A 366 14.34 6.56 2.75
C PRO A 366 14.89 7.52 1.68
N LEU A 367 16.07 8.10 1.92
CA LEU A 367 16.65 9.13 1.03
C LEU A 367 17.40 8.57 -0.16
N ILE A 368 17.62 7.25 -0.23
CA ILE A 368 18.28 6.65 -1.39
C ILE A 368 17.46 6.81 -2.69
N PHE A 369 16.15 7.03 -2.53
CA PHE A 369 15.24 7.34 -3.62
C PHE A 369 15.28 8.81 -4.05
N ALA A 370 15.83 9.69 -3.23
CA ALA A 370 15.82 11.12 -3.50
C ALA A 370 16.73 11.52 -4.68
N ASP A 371 16.38 12.63 -5.32
CA ASP A 371 17.18 13.26 -6.40
C ASP A 371 18.37 14.03 -5.82
N LEU A 372 19.26 13.30 -5.16
CA LEU A 372 20.49 13.82 -4.57
C LEU A 372 21.63 13.85 -5.59
N SER A 373 22.64 14.69 -5.34
CA SER A 373 23.88 14.66 -6.12
C SER A 373 24.55 13.29 -6.02
N PRO A 374 25.32 12.87 -7.04
CA PRO A 374 26.06 11.60 -7.00
C PRO A 374 26.92 11.46 -5.74
N GLU A 375 27.59 12.51 -5.30
CA GLU A 375 28.47 12.51 -4.12
C GLU A 375 27.68 12.21 -2.84
N LYS A 376 26.54 12.88 -2.68
CA LYS A 376 25.66 12.69 -1.52
C LYS A 376 25.04 11.29 -1.50
N LYS A 377 24.67 10.75 -2.66
CA LYS A 377 24.25 9.34 -2.78
C LYS A 377 25.35 8.38 -2.36
N GLN A 378 26.60 8.61 -2.76
CA GLN A 378 27.72 7.77 -2.34
C GLN A 378 27.95 7.82 -0.82
N GLN A 379 27.82 9.00 -0.20
CA GLN A 379 27.90 9.13 1.26
C GLN A 379 26.81 8.31 1.96
N TYR A 380 25.57 8.37 1.46
CA TYR A 380 24.45 7.61 2.02
C TYR A 380 24.60 6.11 1.81
N TYR A 381 25.10 5.66 0.66
CA TYR A 381 25.45 4.25 0.44
C TYR A 381 26.51 3.76 1.43
N ALA A 382 27.58 4.53 1.64
CA ALA A 382 28.64 4.15 2.58
C ALA A 382 28.11 4.04 4.02
N ARG A 383 27.26 4.97 4.44
CA ARG A 383 26.60 4.92 5.75
C ARG A 383 25.66 3.73 5.88
N ALA A 384 24.84 3.47 4.87
CA ALA A 384 23.94 2.33 4.87
C ALA A 384 24.71 0.99 4.89
N GLN A 385 25.80 0.88 4.12
CA GLN A 385 26.68 -0.29 4.14
C GLN A 385 27.32 -0.47 5.52
N ASN A 386 27.78 0.59 6.17
CA ASN A 386 28.31 0.51 7.53
C ASN A 386 27.27 -0.01 8.54
N THR A 387 26.00 0.41 8.42
CA THR A 387 24.91 -0.13 9.24
C THR A 387 24.65 -1.60 8.91
N ILE A 388 24.67 -1.99 7.63
CA ILE A 388 24.53 -3.39 7.20
C ILE A 388 25.64 -4.29 7.79
N GLU A 389 26.89 -3.83 7.79
CA GLU A 389 28.04 -4.62 8.21
C GLU A 389 28.12 -4.77 9.73
N ASN A 390 27.79 -3.70 10.47
CA ASN A 390 27.99 -3.66 11.92
C ASN A 390 26.71 -3.90 12.73
N HIS A 391 25.55 -3.60 12.13
CA HIS A 391 24.22 -3.68 12.76
C HIS A 391 23.15 -4.24 11.81
N PRO A 392 23.37 -5.43 11.20
CA PRO A 392 22.42 -6.02 10.25
C PRO A 392 21.03 -6.28 10.87
N GLU A 393 20.96 -6.45 12.20
CA GLU A 393 19.71 -6.59 12.94
C GLU A 393 18.80 -5.35 12.86
N MET A 394 19.36 -4.16 12.64
CA MET A 394 18.59 -2.91 12.52
C MET A 394 17.85 -2.78 11.19
N MET A 395 18.30 -3.47 10.15
CA MET A 395 17.70 -3.38 8.82
C MET A 395 16.65 -4.46 8.63
N THR A 396 15.51 -4.10 8.06
CA THR A 396 14.54 -5.06 7.55
C THR A 396 15.02 -5.66 6.23
N ASP A 397 14.37 -6.72 5.78
CA ASP A 397 14.62 -7.28 4.45
C ASP A 397 14.33 -6.27 3.33
N PHE A 398 13.32 -5.41 3.52
CA PHE A 398 12.92 -4.45 2.51
C PHE A 398 13.85 -3.22 2.45
N ASP A 399 14.40 -2.78 3.59
CA ASP A 399 15.41 -1.72 3.67
C ASP A 399 16.65 -2.11 2.88
N TRP A 400 17.14 -3.32 3.14
CA TRP A 400 18.34 -3.85 2.52
C TRP A 400 18.15 -4.05 1.01
N LEU A 401 17.00 -4.60 0.61
CA LEU A 401 16.63 -4.74 -0.80
C LEU A 401 16.53 -3.38 -1.50
N THR A 402 15.99 -2.38 -0.82
CA THR A 402 15.87 -1.00 -1.32
C THR A 402 17.25 -0.42 -1.63
N ILE A 403 18.21 -0.58 -0.73
CA ILE A 403 19.58 -0.10 -0.93
C ILE A 403 20.21 -0.77 -2.15
N ILE A 404 20.07 -2.08 -2.29
CA ILE A 404 20.63 -2.84 -3.41
C ILE A 404 20.00 -2.45 -4.75
N ARG A 405 18.66 -2.29 -4.80
CA ARG A 405 17.96 -1.85 -6.02
C ARG A 405 18.40 -0.46 -6.45
N ALA A 406 18.60 0.44 -5.50
CA ALA A 406 19.13 1.77 -5.79
C ALA A 406 20.56 1.69 -6.34
N ALA A 407 21.42 0.85 -5.75
CA ALA A 407 22.80 0.64 -6.19
C ALA A 407 22.90 0.09 -7.63
N LYS A 408 21.88 -0.60 -8.15
CA LYS A 408 21.83 -1.02 -9.57
C LYS A 408 21.65 0.15 -10.54
N LYS A 409 21.01 1.25 -10.12
CA LYS A 409 20.77 2.44 -10.96
C LYS A 409 21.92 3.43 -10.90
N ILE A 410 22.50 3.60 -9.71
CA ILE A 410 23.66 4.45 -9.47
C ILE A 410 24.64 3.60 -8.64
N PRO A 411 25.65 3.01 -9.28
CA PRO A 411 26.58 2.08 -8.61
C PRO A 411 27.23 2.71 -7.37
N ALA A 412 27.15 2.01 -6.25
CA ALA A 412 27.95 2.34 -5.07
C ALA A 412 29.45 2.12 -5.37
N LYS A 413 30.33 2.90 -4.72
CA LYS A 413 31.79 2.74 -4.85
C LYS A 413 32.30 1.38 -4.38
N SER A 414 31.61 0.76 -3.43
CA SER A 414 31.89 -0.57 -2.91
C SER A 414 30.67 -1.48 -3.11
N PRO A 415 30.86 -2.79 -3.34
CA PRO A 415 29.75 -3.73 -3.37
C PRO A 415 28.96 -3.70 -2.06
N ILE A 416 27.63 -3.63 -2.16
CA ILE A 416 26.75 -3.76 -1.01
C ILE A 416 26.63 -5.23 -0.63
N THR A 417 26.78 -5.56 0.65
CA THR A 417 26.62 -6.94 1.15
C THR A 417 25.22 -7.44 0.77
N PRO A 418 25.07 -8.64 0.16
CA PRO A 418 23.76 -9.10 -0.26
C PRO A 418 22.93 -9.55 0.96
N PRO A 419 21.57 -9.48 0.90
CA PRO A 419 20.74 -9.68 2.09
C PRO A 419 20.79 -11.13 2.60
N ASN A 420 21.05 -12.09 1.71
CA ASN A 420 21.23 -13.49 2.07
C ASN A 420 22.52 -13.76 2.88
N ALA A 421 23.38 -12.77 3.11
CA ALA A 421 24.46 -12.90 4.10
C ALA A 421 23.93 -12.93 5.54
N TRP A 422 22.73 -12.38 5.77
CA TRP A 422 22.10 -12.31 7.09
C TRP A 422 20.74 -13.02 7.14
N PHE A 423 19.97 -12.95 6.05
CA PHE A 423 18.64 -13.52 5.93
C PHE A 423 18.66 -14.88 5.22
N ASP A 424 19.56 -15.78 5.59
CA ASP A 424 19.59 -17.16 5.09
C ASP A 424 19.04 -18.14 6.14
N PRO A 425 18.08 -19.03 5.81
CA PRO A 425 17.34 -19.11 4.54
C PRO A 425 16.46 -17.87 4.31
N ALA A 426 16.12 -17.62 3.03
CA ALA A 426 15.38 -16.43 2.62
C ALA A 426 14.13 -16.21 3.49
N LEU A 427 13.27 -17.21 3.68
CA LEU A 427 12.12 -17.10 4.58
C LEU A 427 12.44 -17.76 5.93
N PRO A 428 12.08 -17.12 7.06
CA PRO A 428 12.18 -17.76 8.36
C PRO A 428 11.33 -19.04 8.40
N MET A 429 11.89 -20.12 8.97
CA MET A 429 11.26 -21.44 8.97
C MET A 429 9.78 -21.37 9.40
N GLY A 430 8.91 -21.99 8.60
CA GLY A 430 7.49 -22.16 8.92
C GLY A 430 6.65 -20.88 8.82
N THR A 431 7.18 -19.82 8.20
CA THR A 431 6.49 -18.53 8.08
C THR A 431 6.56 -17.98 6.65
N ALA A 432 5.63 -17.11 6.30
CA ALA A 432 5.75 -16.23 5.12
C ALA A 432 6.23 -14.82 5.49
N TYR A 433 6.84 -14.63 6.68
CA TYR A 433 7.22 -13.33 7.19
C TYR A 433 8.23 -12.64 6.25
N GLY A 434 7.86 -11.44 5.77
CA GLY A 434 8.67 -10.66 4.83
C GLY A 434 8.61 -11.15 3.37
N PHE A 435 7.70 -12.04 2.99
CA PHE A 435 7.67 -12.65 1.65
C PHE A 435 7.82 -11.65 0.50
N SER A 436 7.16 -10.49 0.58
CA SER A 436 7.22 -9.44 -0.45
C SER A 436 8.65 -8.94 -0.74
N GLY A 437 9.48 -8.78 0.28
CA GLY A 437 10.89 -8.37 0.10
C GLY A 437 11.79 -9.56 -0.17
N ARG A 438 11.61 -10.65 0.59
CA ARG A 438 12.56 -11.78 0.61
C ARG A 438 12.53 -12.67 -0.63
N LYS A 439 11.40 -12.73 -1.35
CA LYS A 439 11.38 -13.35 -2.69
C LYS A 439 12.26 -12.61 -3.71
N GLU A 440 12.61 -11.38 -3.36
CA GLU A 440 13.56 -10.47 -3.99
C GLU A 440 15.02 -10.92 -4.04
N PHE A 441 15.38 -11.75 -3.06
CA PHE A 441 16.78 -11.93 -2.72
C PHE A 441 17.54 -12.68 -3.81
N PRO A 442 18.86 -12.42 -3.95
CA PRO A 442 19.71 -13.26 -4.78
C PRO A 442 19.54 -14.74 -4.39
N ASN A 443 19.25 -15.59 -5.37
CA ASN A 443 19.01 -17.03 -5.22
C ASN A 443 17.72 -17.42 -4.48
N ALA A 444 16.82 -16.48 -4.13
CA ALA A 444 15.49 -16.84 -3.68
C ALA A 444 14.71 -17.45 -4.85
N SER A 445 14.38 -18.73 -4.74
CA SER A 445 13.52 -19.44 -5.68
C SER A 445 12.61 -20.35 -4.90
N PHE A 446 11.31 -20.28 -5.19
CA PHE A 446 10.31 -21.12 -4.57
C PHE A 446 9.66 -22.00 -5.63
N THR A 447 9.60 -23.29 -5.34
CA THR A 447 8.82 -24.28 -6.07
C THR A 447 7.32 -24.07 -5.86
N VAL A 448 6.49 -24.67 -6.72
CA VAL A 448 5.03 -24.61 -6.55
C VAL A 448 4.63 -25.31 -5.25
N GLU A 449 5.31 -26.39 -4.89
CA GLU A 449 5.10 -27.16 -3.66
C GLU A 449 5.39 -26.31 -2.42
N GLU A 450 6.52 -25.60 -2.40
CA GLU A 450 6.86 -24.68 -1.31
C GLU A 450 5.86 -23.53 -1.19
N LEU A 451 5.48 -22.90 -2.32
CA LEU A 451 4.48 -21.84 -2.33
C LEU A 451 3.11 -22.36 -1.89
N SER A 452 2.72 -23.57 -2.27
CA SER A 452 1.46 -24.18 -1.83
C SER A 452 1.44 -24.40 -0.32
N ARG A 453 2.56 -24.85 0.28
CA ARG A 453 2.69 -25.00 1.74
C ARG A 453 2.62 -23.65 2.44
N LEU A 454 3.33 -22.64 1.95
CA LEU A 454 3.29 -21.29 2.51
C LEU A 454 1.89 -20.67 2.39
N HIS A 455 1.22 -20.87 1.25
CA HIS A 455 -0.14 -20.37 1.02
C HIS A 455 -1.17 -21.01 1.96
N GLN A 456 -1.02 -22.29 2.31
CA GLN A 456 -1.87 -22.90 3.34
C GLN A 456 -1.69 -22.28 4.73
N LEU A 457 -0.47 -21.83 5.06
CA LEU A 457 -0.19 -21.14 6.33
C LEU A 457 -0.66 -19.68 6.30
N CYS A 458 -0.54 -19.03 5.14
CA CYS A 458 -0.75 -17.61 4.95
C CYS A 458 -1.65 -17.29 3.75
N PRO A 459 -2.91 -17.79 3.72
CA PRO A 459 -3.76 -17.70 2.53
C PRO A 459 -4.19 -16.27 2.18
N ASN A 460 -4.12 -15.34 3.14
CA ASN A 460 -4.57 -13.95 2.95
C ASN A 460 -3.41 -12.97 2.69
N ASP A 461 -2.19 -13.43 2.42
CA ASP A 461 -1.12 -12.54 1.92
C ASP A 461 -1.23 -12.38 0.39
N GLU A 462 -1.63 -11.19 -0.06
CA GLU A 462 -1.85 -10.89 -1.48
C GLU A 462 -0.60 -11.17 -2.34
N LYS A 463 0.61 -10.89 -1.83
CA LYS A 463 1.86 -11.04 -2.60
C LYS A 463 2.24 -12.50 -2.75
N LEU A 464 2.05 -13.29 -1.71
CA LEU A 464 2.21 -14.74 -1.73
C LEU A 464 1.19 -15.40 -2.64
N SER A 465 -0.09 -15.10 -2.47
CA SER A 465 -1.18 -15.64 -3.30
C SER A 465 -0.98 -15.31 -4.78
N LYS A 466 -0.52 -14.10 -5.10
CA LYS A 466 -0.16 -13.72 -6.47
C LYS A 466 1.02 -14.53 -7.03
N GLU A 467 2.08 -14.74 -6.24
CA GLU A 467 3.24 -15.54 -6.69
C GLU A 467 2.85 -17.01 -6.87
N TYR A 468 2.06 -17.57 -5.93
CA TYR A 468 1.49 -18.91 -6.02
C TYR A 468 0.66 -19.08 -7.30
N ALA A 469 -0.30 -18.19 -7.54
CA ALA A 469 -1.14 -18.22 -8.75
C ALA A 469 -0.29 -18.15 -10.02
N LYS A 470 0.69 -17.24 -10.05
CA LYS A 470 1.59 -17.08 -11.20
C LYS A 470 2.41 -18.35 -11.46
N LYS A 471 3.00 -18.95 -10.43
CA LYS A 471 3.83 -20.15 -10.57
C LYS A 471 3.02 -21.39 -10.94
N LYS A 472 1.80 -21.51 -10.41
CA LYS A 472 0.93 -22.66 -10.63
C LYS A 472 0.16 -22.60 -11.95
N TYR A 473 -0.29 -21.41 -12.34
CA TYR A 473 -1.23 -21.20 -13.46
C TYR A 473 -0.70 -20.32 -14.60
N GLY A 474 0.45 -19.68 -14.44
CA GLY A 474 1.02 -18.76 -15.43
C GLY A 474 0.54 -17.31 -15.28
N ASP A 475 0.81 -16.48 -16.28
CA ASP A 475 0.54 -15.02 -16.22
C ASP A 475 -0.94 -14.65 -16.47
N HIS A 476 -1.76 -15.61 -16.90
CA HIS A 476 -3.17 -15.40 -17.25
C HIS A 476 -4.09 -16.45 -16.58
N PRO A 477 -4.16 -16.49 -15.24
CA PRO A 477 -5.06 -17.41 -14.55
C PRO A 477 -6.53 -17.09 -14.89
N THR A 478 -7.34 -18.15 -14.95
CA THR A 478 -8.81 -18.09 -15.05
C THR A 478 -9.44 -17.52 -13.77
N GLN A 479 -10.72 -17.18 -13.81
CA GLN A 479 -11.46 -16.73 -12.63
C GLN A 479 -11.40 -17.77 -11.50
N GLU A 480 -11.65 -19.04 -11.81
CA GLU A 480 -11.68 -20.14 -10.84
C GLU A 480 -10.29 -20.35 -10.20
N GLN A 481 -9.22 -20.19 -10.99
CA GLN A 481 -7.84 -20.26 -10.50
C GLN A 481 -7.48 -19.08 -9.60
N LEU A 482 -8.00 -17.88 -9.89
CA LEU A 482 -7.88 -16.74 -8.99
C LEU A 482 -8.68 -16.99 -7.70
N GLU A 483 -9.90 -17.53 -7.80
CA GLU A 483 -10.74 -17.90 -6.65
C GLU A 483 -10.03 -18.89 -5.71
N GLU A 484 -9.35 -19.89 -6.27
CA GLU A 484 -8.51 -20.80 -5.47
C GLU A 484 -7.35 -20.06 -4.79
N ALA A 485 -6.66 -19.18 -5.51
CA ALA A 485 -5.45 -18.54 -4.99
C ALA A 485 -5.74 -17.44 -3.95
N PHE A 486 -6.83 -16.70 -4.08
CA PHE A 486 -7.10 -15.55 -3.22
C PHE A 486 -8.28 -15.79 -2.25
N GLY A 487 -9.06 -16.85 -2.45
CA GLY A 487 -10.15 -17.23 -1.55
C GLY A 487 -11.11 -16.09 -1.25
N ALA A 488 -11.33 -15.83 0.05
CA ALA A 488 -12.27 -14.80 0.50
C ALA A 488 -11.87 -13.37 0.08
N GLN A 489 -10.59 -13.09 -0.15
CA GLN A 489 -10.10 -11.75 -0.53
C GLN A 489 -10.65 -11.28 -1.88
N LEU A 490 -11.00 -12.21 -2.76
CA LEU A 490 -11.65 -11.91 -4.04
C LEU A 490 -13.06 -11.36 -3.91
N ASN A 491 -13.63 -11.31 -2.70
CA ASN A 491 -14.94 -10.71 -2.45
C ASN A 491 -14.86 -9.39 -1.67
N THR A 492 -13.66 -8.95 -1.29
CA THR A 492 -13.46 -7.77 -0.42
C THR A 492 -12.43 -6.78 -0.95
N ASN A 493 -11.44 -7.24 -1.72
CA ASN A 493 -10.42 -6.38 -2.30
C ASN A 493 -10.80 -6.03 -3.75
N ILE A 494 -11.16 -4.76 -4.00
CA ILE A 494 -11.63 -4.30 -5.32
C ILE A 494 -10.60 -4.54 -6.41
N ARG A 495 -9.30 -4.43 -6.11
CA ARG A 495 -8.24 -4.68 -7.11
C ARG A 495 -8.24 -6.13 -7.57
N LEU A 496 -8.42 -7.06 -6.64
CA LEU A 496 -8.52 -8.49 -6.94
C LEU A 496 -9.85 -8.81 -7.65
N MET A 497 -10.97 -8.23 -7.20
CA MET A 497 -12.27 -8.38 -7.87
C MET A 497 -12.20 -7.92 -9.33
N LYS A 498 -11.57 -6.76 -9.60
CA LYS A 498 -11.33 -6.26 -10.95
C LYS A 498 -10.45 -7.23 -11.75
N ALA A 499 -9.39 -7.76 -11.15
CA ALA A 499 -8.53 -8.75 -11.81
C ALA A 499 -9.30 -10.01 -12.22
N ALA A 500 -10.16 -10.54 -11.34
CA ALA A 500 -11.02 -11.69 -11.64
C ALA A 500 -12.09 -11.36 -12.70
N ALA A 501 -12.77 -10.22 -12.60
CA ALA A 501 -13.74 -9.79 -13.61
C ALA A 501 -13.09 -9.66 -14.99
N ARG A 502 -11.87 -9.11 -15.07
CA ARG A 502 -11.12 -8.93 -16.32
C ARG A 502 -10.80 -10.24 -17.05
N THR A 503 -10.76 -11.39 -16.36
CA THR A 503 -10.63 -12.71 -17.04
C THR A 503 -11.80 -13.01 -17.98
N ASN A 504 -12.95 -12.34 -17.77
CA ASN A 504 -14.16 -12.46 -18.58
C ASN A 504 -14.45 -11.19 -19.40
N ILE A 505 -13.47 -10.29 -19.62
CA ILE A 505 -13.73 -8.98 -20.23
C ILE A 505 -14.37 -9.02 -21.62
N HIS A 506 -14.15 -10.10 -22.38
CA HIS A 506 -14.76 -10.32 -23.70
C HIS A 506 -16.10 -11.06 -23.66
N ASP A 507 -16.59 -11.46 -22.48
CA ASP A 507 -17.89 -12.07 -22.25
C ASP A 507 -18.76 -11.14 -21.39
N PRO A 508 -19.58 -10.26 -22.00
CA PRO A 508 -20.43 -9.33 -21.26
C PRO A 508 -21.40 -10.01 -20.30
N GLN A 509 -21.83 -11.25 -20.58
CA GLN A 509 -22.78 -11.97 -19.73
C GLN A 509 -22.16 -12.37 -18.39
N LYS A 510 -20.83 -12.62 -18.38
CA LYS A 510 -20.07 -12.90 -17.16
C LYS A 510 -19.46 -11.65 -16.54
N PHE A 511 -18.90 -10.75 -17.35
CA PHE A 511 -18.22 -9.54 -16.88
C PHE A 511 -19.16 -8.61 -16.11
N ILE A 512 -20.33 -8.29 -16.68
CA ILE A 512 -21.23 -7.29 -16.10
C ILE A 512 -21.69 -7.68 -14.69
N PRO A 513 -22.21 -8.90 -14.42
CA PRO A 513 -22.61 -9.29 -13.06
C PRO A 513 -21.45 -9.25 -12.04
N LEU A 514 -20.24 -9.62 -12.44
CA LEU A 514 -19.06 -9.54 -11.58
C LEU A 514 -18.72 -8.09 -11.25
N PHE A 515 -18.73 -7.21 -12.26
CA PHE A 515 -18.40 -5.80 -12.08
C PHE A 515 -19.49 -5.04 -11.31
N VAL A 516 -20.77 -5.42 -11.41
CA VAL A 516 -21.85 -4.86 -10.56
C VAL A 516 -21.56 -5.08 -9.07
N LYS A 517 -20.97 -6.22 -8.67
CA LYS A 517 -20.56 -6.46 -7.28
C LYS A 517 -19.46 -5.47 -6.86
N ILE A 518 -18.56 -5.13 -7.77
CA ILE A 518 -17.53 -4.11 -7.54
C ILE A 518 -18.19 -2.74 -7.35
N CYS A 519 -19.11 -2.36 -8.24
CA CYS A 519 -19.83 -1.09 -8.14
C CYS A 519 -20.69 -0.96 -6.87
N ALA A 520 -21.12 -2.07 -6.27
CA ALA A 520 -21.84 -2.05 -5.01
C ALA A 520 -20.93 -1.65 -3.83
N LEU A 521 -19.63 -1.94 -3.91
CA LEU A 521 -18.62 -1.55 -2.91
C LEU A 521 -18.07 -0.16 -3.22
N GLU A 522 -17.81 0.13 -4.49
CA GLU A 522 -17.30 1.42 -4.96
C GLU A 522 -18.20 2.01 -6.07
N PRO A 523 -19.17 2.86 -5.70
CA PRO A 523 -20.13 3.43 -6.65
C PRO A 523 -19.52 4.20 -7.82
N ASP A 524 -18.34 4.81 -7.66
CA ASP A 524 -17.66 5.52 -8.75
C ASP A 524 -17.27 4.57 -9.91
N GLU A 525 -17.18 3.26 -9.65
CA GLU A 525 -16.93 2.23 -10.67
C GLU A 525 -18.09 2.02 -11.64
N TYR A 526 -19.29 2.56 -11.37
CA TYR A 526 -20.37 2.54 -12.36
C TYR A 526 -19.99 3.30 -13.64
N PHE A 527 -19.06 4.27 -13.59
CA PHE A 527 -18.53 4.91 -14.78
C PHE A 527 -17.74 3.94 -15.68
N ASP A 528 -16.89 3.10 -15.09
CA ASP A 528 -16.15 2.05 -15.80
C ASP A 528 -17.13 1.04 -16.44
N LEU A 529 -18.11 0.57 -15.68
CA LEU A 529 -19.11 -0.37 -16.19
C LEU A 529 -19.96 0.22 -17.32
N ALA A 530 -20.33 1.50 -17.20
CA ALA A 530 -21.08 2.20 -18.24
C ALA A 530 -20.26 2.34 -19.53
N ARG A 531 -18.99 2.76 -19.44
CA ARG A 531 -18.07 2.80 -20.59
C ARG A 531 -17.91 1.42 -21.23
N TYR A 532 -17.78 0.37 -20.44
CA TYR A 532 -17.75 -1.01 -20.94
C TYR A 532 -19.01 -1.33 -21.76
N CYS A 533 -20.20 -0.99 -21.24
CA CYS A 533 -21.47 -1.22 -21.94
C CYS A 533 -21.55 -0.43 -23.25
N VAL A 534 -21.00 0.79 -23.31
CA VAL A 534 -20.87 1.53 -24.58
C VAL A 534 -20.06 0.71 -25.58
N LEU A 535 -18.87 0.23 -25.18
CA LEU A 535 -17.97 -0.58 -26.01
C LEU A 535 -18.59 -1.88 -26.52
N GLN A 536 -19.52 -2.45 -25.75
CA GLN A 536 -20.26 -3.66 -26.11
C GLN A 536 -21.56 -3.38 -26.88
N ASN A 537 -21.80 -2.15 -27.34
CA ASN A 537 -23.03 -1.71 -28.01
C ASN A 537 -24.32 -1.91 -27.18
N ARG A 538 -24.21 -1.87 -25.85
CA ARG A 538 -25.33 -1.98 -24.89
C ARG A 538 -25.80 -0.60 -24.43
N THR A 539 -26.27 0.22 -25.35
CA THR A 539 -26.58 1.65 -25.14
C THR A 539 -27.53 1.91 -23.97
N GLU A 540 -28.64 1.18 -23.87
CA GLU A 540 -29.63 1.39 -22.81
C GLU A 540 -29.11 0.98 -21.43
N GLU A 541 -28.27 -0.06 -21.35
CA GLU A 541 -27.60 -0.46 -20.10
C GLU A 541 -26.53 0.56 -19.71
N ALA A 542 -25.74 1.05 -20.68
CA ALA A 542 -24.76 2.10 -20.46
C ALA A 542 -25.39 3.36 -19.87
N ALA A 543 -26.53 3.81 -20.41
CA ALA A 543 -27.27 4.96 -19.89
C ALA A 543 -27.68 4.75 -18.44
N LYS A 544 -28.26 3.59 -18.10
CA LYS A 544 -28.64 3.24 -16.71
C LYS A 544 -27.46 3.28 -15.75
N TYR A 545 -26.30 2.75 -16.16
CA TYR A 545 -25.11 2.76 -15.32
C TYR A 545 -24.48 4.15 -15.19
N PHE A 546 -24.48 4.97 -16.24
CA PHE A 546 -24.07 6.38 -16.12
C PHE A 546 -25.02 7.16 -15.21
N GLU A 547 -26.33 7.01 -15.35
CA GLU A 547 -27.33 7.63 -14.46
C GLU A 547 -27.07 7.25 -13.01
N LYS A 548 -26.87 5.95 -12.75
CA LYS A 548 -26.55 5.45 -11.41
C LYS A 548 -25.23 6.02 -10.88
N ALA A 549 -24.18 6.07 -11.70
CA ALA A 549 -22.90 6.67 -11.32
C ALA A 549 -23.06 8.16 -10.94
N MET A 550 -23.87 8.90 -11.69
CA MET A 550 -24.16 10.31 -11.40
C MET A 550 -24.93 10.47 -10.08
N GLU A 551 -25.84 9.55 -9.77
CA GLU A 551 -26.62 9.54 -8.52
C GLU A 551 -25.76 9.18 -7.30
N VAL A 552 -25.05 8.05 -7.35
CA VAL A 552 -24.42 7.45 -6.16
C VAL A 552 -22.90 7.61 -6.07
N GLY A 553 -22.24 8.00 -7.16
CA GLY A 553 -20.79 8.27 -7.16
C GLY A 553 -20.43 9.41 -6.21
N THR A 554 -19.18 9.49 -5.79
CA THR A 554 -18.69 10.52 -4.85
C THR A 554 -17.64 11.43 -5.45
N ASP A 555 -16.94 11.00 -6.50
CA ASP A 555 -15.93 11.81 -7.18
C ASP A 555 -16.56 12.80 -8.17
N ALA A 556 -16.73 14.05 -7.73
CA ALA A 556 -17.27 15.11 -8.58
C ALA A 556 -16.46 15.36 -9.87
N VAL A 557 -15.13 15.18 -9.82
CA VAL A 557 -14.25 15.35 -11.00
C VAL A 557 -14.45 14.17 -11.96
N GLY A 558 -14.49 12.94 -11.43
CA GLY A 558 -14.87 11.74 -12.18
C GLY A 558 -16.22 11.90 -12.88
N LYS A 559 -17.27 12.30 -12.15
CA LYS A 559 -18.61 12.57 -12.71
C LYS A 559 -18.58 13.59 -13.85
N SER A 560 -17.87 14.69 -13.65
CA SER A 560 -17.69 15.75 -14.66
C SER A 560 -16.98 15.22 -15.91
N ASN A 561 -15.93 14.42 -15.73
CA ASN A 561 -15.14 13.85 -16.83
C ASN A 561 -15.91 12.82 -17.67
N ASP A 562 -16.93 12.18 -17.09
CA ASP A 562 -17.72 11.11 -17.70
C ASP A 562 -19.18 11.52 -18.02
N SER A 563 -19.43 12.82 -18.18
CA SER A 563 -20.75 13.35 -18.48
C SER A 563 -21.08 13.46 -19.98
N ASP A 564 -20.10 13.54 -20.88
CA ASP A 564 -20.29 13.82 -22.31
C ASP A 564 -21.16 12.77 -23.02
N TRP A 565 -20.89 11.48 -22.79
CA TRP A 565 -21.66 10.42 -23.44
C TRP A 565 -23.13 10.44 -23.00
N LEU A 566 -23.40 10.60 -21.69
CA LEU A 566 -24.76 10.64 -21.15
C LEU A 566 -25.52 11.89 -21.64
N MET A 567 -24.84 13.04 -21.73
CA MET A 567 -25.38 14.25 -22.33
C MET A 567 -25.82 14.00 -23.78
N ARG A 568 -24.93 13.44 -24.61
CA ARG A 568 -25.23 13.12 -26.02
C ARG A 568 -26.35 12.09 -26.15
N TYR A 569 -26.39 11.11 -25.26
CA TYR A 569 -27.45 10.12 -25.19
C TYR A 569 -28.82 10.80 -25.00
N TYR A 570 -28.98 11.61 -23.95
CA TYR A 570 -30.24 12.33 -23.73
C TYR A 570 -30.60 13.29 -24.86
N TYR A 571 -29.59 13.99 -25.41
CA TYR A 571 -29.79 14.87 -26.56
C TYR A 571 -30.39 14.10 -27.75
N SER A 572 -29.79 12.95 -28.09
CA SER A 572 -30.25 12.11 -29.20
C SER A 572 -31.66 11.53 -29.01
N LYS A 573 -32.10 11.38 -27.75
CA LYS A 573 -33.47 10.96 -27.39
C LYS A 573 -34.47 12.13 -27.32
N GLY A 574 -34.05 13.34 -27.70
CA GLY A 574 -34.88 14.54 -27.62
C GLY A 574 -35.06 15.11 -26.21
N GLN A 575 -34.38 14.56 -25.20
CA GLN A 575 -34.46 15.01 -23.81
C GLN A 575 -33.50 16.19 -23.54
N LYS A 576 -33.64 17.27 -24.32
CA LYS A 576 -32.71 18.42 -24.32
C LYS A 576 -32.50 19.05 -22.94
N ALA A 577 -33.57 19.17 -22.14
CA ALA A 577 -33.47 19.73 -20.78
C ALA A 577 -32.54 18.88 -19.87
N LYS A 578 -32.62 17.56 -19.96
CA LYS A 578 -31.71 16.67 -19.21
C LYS A 578 -30.29 16.73 -19.75
N ALA A 579 -30.12 16.75 -21.08
CA ALA A 579 -28.80 16.91 -21.68
C ALA A 579 -28.12 18.21 -21.20
N LYS A 580 -28.87 19.32 -21.14
CA LYS A 580 -28.37 20.60 -20.61
C LYS A 580 -28.03 20.51 -19.12
N GLN A 581 -28.87 19.87 -18.32
CA GLN A 581 -28.61 19.68 -16.89
C GLN A 581 -27.30 18.92 -16.64
N ILE A 582 -27.05 17.85 -17.38
CA ILE A 582 -25.80 17.08 -17.31
C ILE A 582 -24.60 17.95 -17.73
N ALA A 583 -24.74 18.70 -18.82
CA ALA A 583 -23.70 19.59 -19.32
C ALA A 583 -23.36 20.71 -18.32
N ASP A 584 -24.37 21.33 -17.71
CA ASP A 584 -24.19 22.38 -16.71
C ASP A 584 -23.52 21.85 -15.45
N PHE A 585 -23.97 20.71 -14.94
CA PHE A 585 -23.31 20.03 -13.83
C PHE A 585 -21.83 19.77 -14.12
N ALA A 586 -21.52 19.21 -15.30
CA ALA A 586 -20.16 18.87 -15.67
C ALA A 586 -19.25 20.11 -15.70
N ALA A 587 -19.74 21.22 -16.25
CA ALA A 587 -19.00 22.48 -16.34
C ALA A 587 -18.84 23.19 -14.98
N GLN A 588 -19.79 23.05 -14.05
CA GLN A 588 -19.69 23.65 -12.71
C GLN A 588 -18.47 23.15 -11.91
N VAL A 589 -18.06 21.90 -12.13
CA VAL A 589 -16.83 21.34 -11.53
C VAL A 589 -15.55 21.97 -12.13
N TYR A 590 -15.68 22.64 -13.27
CA TYR A 590 -14.61 23.38 -13.95
C TYR A 590 -13.39 22.49 -14.30
N SER A 591 -13.65 21.23 -14.63
CA SER A 591 -12.65 20.33 -15.22
C SER A 591 -12.53 20.57 -16.73
N ASN A 592 -11.40 20.21 -17.33
CA ASN A 592 -11.19 20.29 -18.78
C ASN A 592 -12.33 19.59 -19.56
N ARG A 593 -12.63 18.34 -19.20
CA ARG A 593 -13.67 17.52 -19.85
C ARG A 593 -15.09 18.00 -19.53
N GLY A 594 -15.30 18.58 -18.35
CA GLY A 594 -16.58 19.16 -17.97
C GLY A 594 -16.95 20.40 -18.79
N LEU A 595 -15.99 21.32 -18.94
CA LEU A 595 -16.13 22.47 -19.84
C LEU A 595 -16.34 22.03 -21.29
N LEU A 596 -15.59 21.00 -21.74
CA LEU A 596 -15.74 20.43 -23.08
C LEU A 596 -17.13 19.83 -23.29
N THR A 597 -17.70 19.17 -22.27
CA THR A 597 -19.06 18.62 -22.33
C THR A 597 -20.09 19.72 -22.58
N LEU A 598 -19.98 20.86 -21.90
CA LEU A 598 -20.88 21.99 -22.11
C LEU A 598 -20.66 22.69 -23.47
N ALA A 599 -19.40 22.82 -23.89
CA ALA A 599 -19.09 23.31 -25.24
C ALA A 599 -19.72 22.44 -26.32
N ASN A 600 -19.62 21.10 -26.18
CA ASN A 600 -20.24 20.13 -27.08
C ASN A 600 -21.77 20.25 -27.10
N TYR A 601 -22.41 20.49 -25.95
CA TYR A 601 -23.85 20.74 -25.90
C TYR A 601 -24.24 21.98 -26.71
N TYR A 602 -23.51 23.09 -26.55
CA TYR A 602 -23.80 24.32 -27.30
C TYR A 602 -23.56 24.15 -28.81
N GLU A 603 -22.56 23.37 -29.22
CA GLU A 603 -22.37 23.01 -30.64
C GLU A 603 -23.55 22.22 -31.20
N LEU A 604 -24.13 21.29 -30.42
CA LEU A 604 -25.32 20.53 -30.81
C LEU A 604 -26.55 21.44 -30.97
N GLU A 605 -26.70 22.44 -30.10
CA GLU A 605 -27.75 23.47 -30.22
C GLU A 605 -27.44 24.56 -31.27
N ASN A 606 -26.29 24.48 -31.95
CA ASN A 606 -25.80 25.48 -32.90
C ASN A 606 -25.62 26.90 -32.29
N ASP A 607 -25.44 26.98 -30.96
CA ASP A 607 -25.03 28.19 -30.23
C ASP A 607 -23.50 28.29 -30.20
N LEU A 608 -22.94 28.71 -31.34
CA LEU A 608 -21.49 28.68 -31.54
C LEU A 608 -20.75 29.71 -30.68
N GLU A 609 -21.39 30.81 -30.30
CA GLU A 609 -20.78 31.84 -29.44
C GLU A 609 -20.58 31.31 -28.01
N SER A 610 -21.60 30.66 -27.45
CA SER A 610 -21.48 30.00 -26.14
C SER A 610 -20.49 28.84 -26.18
N ALA A 611 -20.47 28.04 -27.25
CA ALA A 611 -19.49 26.97 -27.43
C ALA A 611 -18.04 27.50 -27.45
N GLU A 612 -17.77 28.56 -28.20
CA GLU A 612 -16.46 29.20 -28.27
C GLU A 612 -16.01 29.72 -26.90
N LYS A 613 -16.93 30.32 -26.12
CA LYS A 613 -16.63 30.83 -24.78
C LYS A 613 -16.13 29.71 -23.86
N GLU A 614 -16.77 28.55 -23.89
CA GLU A 614 -16.34 27.41 -23.07
C GLU A 614 -15.00 26.83 -23.57
N HIS A 615 -14.78 26.72 -24.89
CA HIS A 615 -13.49 26.29 -25.45
C HIS A 615 -12.34 27.26 -25.07
N LYS A 616 -12.59 28.57 -25.03
CA LYS A 616 -11.60 29.55 -24.55
C LYS A 616 -11.25 29.39 -23.08
N LYS A 617 -12.22 29.10 -22.21
CA LYS A 617 -11.93 28.79 -20.79
C LYS A 617 -11.02 27.57 -20.66
N ILE A 618 -11.18 26.57 -21.54
CA ILE A 618 -10.29 25.40 -21.57
C ILE A 618 -8.87 25.83 -21.95
N GLN A 619 -8.71 26.61 -23.02
CA GLN A 619 -7.41 27.12 -23.47
C GLN A 619 -6.72 27.93 -22.38
N GLU A 620 -7.43 28.91 -21.78
CA GLU A 620 -6.90 29.78 -20.73
C GLU A 620 -6.41 29.01 -19.50
N ARG A 621 -7.12 27.95 -19.11
CA ARG A 621 -6.79 27.19 -17.90
C ARG A 621 -5.75 26.09 -18.11
N TYR A 622 -5.76 25.44 -19.27
CA TYR A 622 -4.97 24.22 -19.52
C TYR A 622 -3.89 24.37 -20.60
N ASP A 623 -3.71 25.58 -21.16
CA ASP A 623 -2.74 25.90 -22.21
C ASP A 623 -2.80 24.93 -23.41
N SER A 624 -4.01 24.50 -23.75
CA SER A 624 -4.25 23.55 -24.85
C SER A 624 -5.14 24.17 -25.91
N SER A 625 -4.52 24.57 -27.02
CA SER A 625 -5.22 25.12 -28.19
C SER A 625 -5.91 24.05 -29.04
N SER A 626 -5.67 22.76 -28.80
CA SER A 626 -6.17 21.66 -29.64
C SER A 626 -7.69 21.60 -29.72
N PHE A 627 -8.40 21.78 -28.60
CA PHE A 627 -9.87 21.74 -28.56
C PHE A 627 -10.49 22.93 -29.30
N LEU A 628 -9.98 24.14 -29.06
CA LEU A 628 -10.45 25.37 -29.68
C LEU A 628 -10.19 25.37 -31.19
N GLY A 629 -9.00 24.95 -31.62
CA GLY A 629 -8.67 24.82 -33.05
C GLY A 629 -9.56 23.80 -33.77
N ALA A 630 -9.81 22.64 -33.13
CA ALA A 630 -10.73 21.64 -33.68
C ALA A 630 -12.16 22.18 -33.79
N PHE A 631 -12.66 22.91 -32.78
CA PHE A 631 -13.96 23.58 -32.82
C PHE A 631 -14.08 24.56 -33.99
N TYR A 632 -13.09 25.42 -34.17
CA TYR A 632 -13.07 26.39 -35.26
C TYR A 632 -13.12 25.71 -36.62
N LEU A 633 -12.32 24.65 -36.84
CA LEU A 633 -12.31 23.94 -38.12
C LEU A 633 -13.61 23.17 -38.40
N ARG A 634 -14.23 22.55 -37.38
CA ARG A 634 -15.56 21.91 -37.56
C ARG A 634 -16.63 22.91 -38.00
N ASN A 635 -16.51 24.16 -37.56
CA ASN A 635 -17.49 25.22 -37.82
C ASN A 635 -17.04 26.27 -38.84
N ALA A 636 -15.91 26.05 -39.55
CA ALA A 636 -15.32 27.01 -40.49
C ALA A 636 -16.28 27.43 -41.62
N LYS A 637 -17.10 26.51 -42.11
CA LYS A 637 -18.11 26.80 -43.14
C LYS A 637 -19.25 27.69 -42.64
N LYS A 638 -19.48 27.74 -41.33
CA LYS A 638 -20.55 28.52 -40.69
C LYS A 638 -20.09 29.93 -40.30
N ASN A 639 -18.79 30.14 -40.09
CA ASN A 639 -18.23 31.43 -39.70
C ASN A 639 -16.82 31.62 -40.26
N LYS A 640 -16.63 32.61 -41.13
CA LYS A 640 -15.34 32.88 -41.77
C LYS A 640 -14.22 33.20 -40.79
N ARG A 641 -14.53 33.79 -39.62
CA ARG A 641 -13.55 34.01 -38.54
C ARG A 641 -12.99 32.68 -38.03
N TYR A 642 -13.83 31.66 -37.89
CA TYR A 642 -13.40 30.34 -37.44
C TYR A 642 -12.50 29.65 -38.47
N GLU A 643 -12.72 29.87 -39.76
CA GLU A 643 -11.78 29.39 -40.78
C GLU A 643 -10.39 29.99 -40.56
N VAL A 644 -10.30 31.32 -40.42
CA VAL A 644 -9.01 32.02 -40.24
C VAL A 644 -8.30 31.60 -38.95
N GLU A 645 -9.00 31.64 -37.82
CA GLU A 645 -8.43 31.31 -36.51
C GLU A 645 -8.11 29.80 -36.39
N GLY A 646 -8.97 28.94 -36.94
CA GLY A 646 -8.76 27.50 -36.97
C GLY A 646 -7.54 27.10 -37.80
N GLU A 647 -7.34 27.73 -38.97
CA GLU A 647 -6.16 27.51 -39.82
C GLU A 647 -4.88 27.98 -39.14
N LYS A 648 -4.92 29.09 -38.39
CA LYS A 648 -3.79 29.56 -37.58
C LYS A 648 -3.37 28.54 -36.54
N ILE A 649 -4.30 28.08 -35.69
CA ILE A 649 -4.02 27.06 -34.66
C ILE A 649 -3.55 25.75 -35.31
N LYS A 650 -4.15 25.35 -36.43
CA LYS A 650 -3.73 24.17 -37.18
C LYS A 650 -2.26 24.27 -37.63
N ALA A 651 -1.83 25.44 -38.11
CA ALA A 651 -0.44 25.65 -38.52
C ALA A 651 0.54 25.59 -37.33
N GLU A 652 0.11 25.98 -36.13
CA GLU A 652 0.91 25.84 -34.90
C GLU A 652 1.09 24.37 -34.50
N ILE A 653 0.02 23.55 -34.60
CA ILE A 653 0.04 22.13 -34.23
C ILE A 653 0.70 21.25 -35.32
N PHE A 654 0.49 21.63 -36.59
CA PHE A 654 1.04 20.97 -37.79
C PHE A 654 1.88 21.97 -38.61
N PRO A 655 3.10 22.32 -38.16
CA PRO A 655 3.95 23.29 -38.85
C PRO A 655 4.36 22.84 -40.26
N ALA A 656 4.43 21.53 -40.50
CA ALA A 656 4.66 20.94 -41.82
C ALA A 656 3.37 20.69 -42.63
N GLY A 657 2.22 21.13 -42.11
CA GLY A 657 0.90 20.83 -42.66
C GLY A 657 0.40 19.42 -42.32
N LEU A 658 -0.89 19.18 -42.63
CA LEU A 658 -1.50 17.86 -42.49
C LEU A 658 -1.01 16.93 -43.61
N LYS A 659 -0.30 15.86 -43.23
CA LYS A 659 0.17 14.83 -44.16
C LYS A 659 -0.81 13.67 -44.22
N LYS A 660 -1.43 13.46 -45.39
CA LYS A 660 -2.24 12.26 -45.66
C LYS A 660 -1.36 11.02 -45.81
N VAL A 661 -1.78 9.91 -45.23
CA VAL A 661 -1.07 8.63 -45.23
C VAL A 661 -2.04 7.44 -45.26
N VAL A 662 -1.56 6.32 -45.78
CA VAL A 662 -2.19 4.99 -45.75
C VAL A 662 -1.21 3.97 -45.16
N ILE A 663 -1.68 2.77 -44.78
CA ILE A 663 -0.81 1.76 -44.16
C ILE A 663 0.42 1.39 -45.02
N SER A 664 0.31 1.41 -46.34
CA SER A 664 1.43 1.10 -47.26
C SER A 664 2.56 2.12 -47.25
N ASP A 665 2.34 3.30 -46.66
CA ASP A 665 3.38 4.33 -46.49
C ASP A 665 4.34 4.00 -45.35
N PHE A 666 4.02 2.98 -44.53
CA PHE A 666 4.81 2.58 -43.36
C PHE A 666 5.46 1.21 -43.59
N LYS A 667 6.79 1.19 -43.66
CA LYS A 667 7.58 -0.04 -43.93
C LYS A 667 8.61 -0.33 -42.84
N ASP A 668 9.29 0.71 -42.39
CA ASP A 668 10.26 0.64 -41.30
C ASP A 668 9.57 0.88 -39.95
N PRO A 669 10.11 0.38 -38.83
CA PRO A 669 9.61 0.71 -37.49
C PRO A 669 9.46 2.22 -37.27
N PRO A 670 8.46 2.66 -36.47
CA PRO A 670 8.17 4.08 -36.32
C PRO A 670 9.29 4.80 -35.57
N ARG A 671 9.65 6.00 -36.03
CA ARG A 671 10.58 6.91 -35.32
C ARG A 671 9.88 7.98 -34.50
N LYS A 672 8.62 8.25 -34.85
CA LYS A 672 7.73 9.25 -34.25
C LYS A 672 6.33 8.66 -34.11
N GLY A 673 5.52 9.27 -33.24
CA GLY A 673 4.14 8.88 -33.02
C GLY A 673 3.76 9.10 -31.56
N VAL A 674 2.71 8.42 -31.14
CA VAL A 674 2.25 8.44 -29.76
C VAL A 674 2.09 7.02 -29.24
N ARG A 675 2.67 6.74 -28.08
CA ARG A 675 2.70 5.41 -27.49
C ARG A 675 1.65 5.28 -26.41
N VAL A 676 0.94 4.16 -26.39
CA VAL A 676 0.08 3.77 -25.27
C VAL A 676 0.93 3.52 -24.04
N VAL A 677 0.88 4.41 -23.06
CA VAL A 677 1.63 4.28 -21.80
C VAL A 677 0.81 3.61 -20.70
N TYR A 678 -0.51 3.66 -20.82
CA TYR A 678 -1.45 2.97 -19.95
C TYR A 678 -2.65 2.50 -20.76
N ALA A 679 -2.96 1.20 -20.62
CA ALA A 679 -4.14 0.56 -21.18
C ALA A 679 -5.06 0.18 -20.03
N ASP A 680 -6.22 0.83 -19.96
CA ASP A 680 -7.29 0.48 -19.04
C ASP A 680 -8.15 -0.69 -19.57
N GLU A 681 -9.19 -1.07 -18.85
CA GLU A 681 -10.19 -2.06 -19.28
C GLU A 681 -10.76 -1.74 -20.67
N MET A 682 -10.99 -0.46 -20.96
CA MET A 682 -11.55 0.01 -22.22
C MET A 682 -10.58 -0.22 -23.38
N SER A 683 -9.29 -0.01 -23.14
CA SER A 683 -8.21 -0.23 -24.10
C SER A 683 -8.06 -1.72 -24.43
N VAL A 684 -8.24 -2.61 -23.44
CA VAL A 684 -8.18 -4.07 -23.64
C VAL A 684 -9.37 -4.57 -24.45
N VAL A 685 -10.60 -4.13 -24.16
CA VAL A 685 -11.80 -4.44 -24.98
C VAL A 685 -11.59 -4.04 -26.43
N GLN A 686 -10.83 -2.98 -26.63
CA GLN A 686 -10.56 -2.40 -27.93
C GLN A 686 -9.22 -2.84 -28.53
N ASP A 687 -8.51 -3.85 -28.02
CA ASP A 687 -7.21 -4.29 -28.57
C ASP A 687 -6.18 -3.15 -28.77
N LEU A 688 -6.06 -2.24 -27.79
CA LEU A 688 -5.02 -1.21 -27.69
C LEU A 688 -4.08 -1.57 -26.53
N ALA A 689 -3.09 -2.42 -26.80
CA ALA A 689 -2.14 -2.86 -25.79
C ALA A 689 -1.14 -1.76 -25.41
N LYS A 690 -0.62 -1.84 -24.18
CA LYS A 690 0.52 -1.01 -23.74
C LYS A 690 1.70 -1.16 -24.71
N ASP A 691 2.44 -0.07 -24.90
CA ASP A 691 3.58 0.07 -25.80
C ASP A 691 3.26 0.02 -27.30
N THR A 692 1.98 -0.14 -27.68
CA THR A 692 1.51 0.11 -29.06
C THR A 692 1.76 1.56 -29.44
N VAL A 693 2.28 1.81 -30.65
CA VAL A 693 2.54 3.17 -31.17
C VAL A 693 1.53 3.52 -32.26
N ALA A 694 0.71 4.55 -32.04
CA ALA A 694 -0.13 5.12 -33.08
C ALA A 694 0.66 6.12 -33.93
N VAL A 695 0.63 5.92 -35.24
CA VAL A 695 1.37 6.74 -36.22
C VAL A 695 0.46 7.52 -37.16
N ALA A 696 -0.82 7.19 -37.20
CA ALA A 696 -1.82 7.93 -37.95
C ALA A 696 -3.21 7.79 -37.34
N LEU A 697 -4.05 8.80 -37.55
CA LEU A 697 -5.47 8.80 -37.20
C LEU A 697 -6.29 9.38 -38.36
N SER A 698 -7.32 8.65 -38.77
CA SER A 698 -8.27 9.03 -39.83
C SER A 698 -7.58 9.45 -41.14
N GLY A 699 -6.50 8.75 -41.50
CA GLY A 699 -5.72 8.99 -42.72
C GLY A 699 -4.70 10.12 -42.63
N TYR A 700 -4.44 10.67 -41.45
CA TYR A 700 -3.42 11.71 -41.24
C TYR A 700 -2.33 11.25 -40.30
N ALA A 701 -1.08 11.54 -40.63
CA ALA A 701 0.08 11.19 -39.80
C ALA A 701 0.06 11.92 -38.45
N ILE A 702 0.53 11.23 -37.41
CA ILE A 702 0.71 11.75 -36.05
C ILE A 702 2.18 11.65 -35.68
N GLU A 703 2.76 12.76 -35.22
CA GLU A 703 4.13 12.80 -34.70
C GLU A 703 4.22 12.97 -33.18
N ASN A 704 3.18 13.50 -32.53
CA ASN A 704 3.13 13.81 -31.10
C ASN A 704 1.69 13.86 -30.55
N LEU A 705 1.56 14.00 -29.23
CA LEU A 705 0.29 13.99 -28.50
C LEU A 705 -0.65 15.13 -28.89
N ASN A 706 -0.13 16.34 -29.12
CA ASN A 706 -0.97 17.48 -29.54
C ASN A 706 -1.64 17.22 -30.89
N GLN A 707 -0.92 16.59 -31.83
CA GLN A 707 -1.46 16.21 -33.13
C GLN A 707 -2.53 15.12 -33.02
N LEU A 708 -2.32 14.12 -32.15
CA LEU A 708 -3.35 13.12 -31.85
C LEU A 708 -4.61 13.79 -31.32
N LEU A 709 -4.51 14.58 -30.24
CA LEU A 709 -5.66 15.23 -29.60
C LEU A 709 -6.42 16.12 -30.57
N PHE A 710 -5.71 16.89 -31.41
CA PHE A 710 -6.35 17.73 -32.42
C PHE A 710 -7.13 16.91 -33.46
N LEU A 711 -6.53 15.83 -33.98
CA LEU A 711 -7.18 14.95 -34.97
C LEU A 711 -8.33 14.15 -34.37
N GLU A 712 -8.23 13.74 -33.11
CA GLU A 712 -9.36 13.16 -32.36
C GLU A 712 -10.51 14.14 -32.41
N HIS A 713 -10.35 15.39 -31.98
CA HIS A 713 -11.47 16.31 -31.85
C HIS A 713 -11.97 16.92 -33.16
N ILE A 714 -11.23 16.93 -34.27
CA ILE A 714 -11.76 17.40 -35.56
C ILE A 714 -12.88 16.50 -36.09
N GLY A 715 -12.78 15.18 -35.87
CA GLY A 715 -13.78 14.25 -36.36
C GLY A 715 -15.11 14.33 -35.61
N THR A 716 -16.19 13.87 -36.25
CA THR A 716 -17.54 13.75 -35.65
C THR A 716 -18.05 12.31 -35.54
N GLU A 717 -17.40 11.36 -36.20
CA GLU A 717 -17.79 9.93 -36.20
C GLU A 717 -17.61 9.24 -34.84
N PRO A 718 -18.45 8.27 -34.44
CA PRO A 718 -18.33 7.57 -33.15
C PRO A 718 -17.16 6.56 -33.09
N TYR A 719 -16.19 6.68 -34.00
CA TYR A 719 -15.03 5.83 -34.10
C TYR A 719 -13.77 6.60 -34.53
N LEU A 720 -12.62 6.03 -34.19
CA LEU A 720 -11.27 6.48 -34.52
C LEU A 720 -10.59 5.39 -35.35
N ASN A 721 -10.13 5.75 -36.55
CA ASN A 721 -9.43 4.83 -37.46
C ASN A 721 -7.92 5.05 -37.32
N PHE A 722 -7.24 4.20 -36.55
CA PHE A 722 -5.81 4.29 -36.32
C PHE A 722 -5.01 3.45 -37.32
N ILE A 723 -3.79 3.90 -37.61
CA ILE A 723 -2.69 3.01 -38.01
C ILE A 723 -1.77 2.89 -36.80
N ILE A 724 -1.59 1.66 -36.32
CA ILE A 724 -0.78 1.34 -35.14
C ILE A 724 0.37 0.41 -35.49
N TRP A 725 1.43 0.48 -34.69
CA TRP A 725 2.55 -0.47 -34.65
C TRP A 725 2.51 -1.25 -33.34
N ASP A 726 2.41 -2.58 -33.42
CA ASP A 726 2.30 -3.49 -32.26
C ASP A 726 3.66 -3.95 -31.70
N GLY A 727 4.76 -3.38 -32.20
CA GLY A 727 6.12 -3.85 -31.93
C GLY A 727 6.71 -4.71 -33.05
N LYS A 728 5.89 -5.22 -33.98
CA LYS A 728 6.31 -6.12 -35.07
C LYS A 728 5.81 -5.70 -36.43
N LYS A 729 4.60 -5.16 -36.54
CA LYS A 729 3.99 -4.77 -37.83
C LYS A 729 3.01 -3.61 -37.67
N TYR A 730 2.73 -2.95 -38.78
CA TYR A 730 1.65 -1.97 -38.88
C TYR A 730 0.30 -2.66 -39.08
N MET A 731 -0.74 -2.10 -38.48
CA MET A 731 -2.13 -2.55 -38.63
C MET A 731 -3.08 -1.35 -38.66
N GLU A 732 -4.09 -1.43 -39.51
CA GLU A 732 -5.24 -0.53 -39.46
C GLU A 732 -6.26 -1.07 -38.46
N THR A 733 -6.78 -0.18 -37.63
CA THR A 733 -7.76 -0.57 -36.63
C THR A 733 -8.81 0.51 -36.41
N LYS A 734 -10.06 0.08 -36.27
CA LYS A 734 -11.20 0.94 -35.96
C LYS A 734 -11.57 0.79 -34.49
N LYS A 735 -11.53 1.88 -33.74
CA LYS A 735 -11.80 1.91 -32.29
C LYS A 735 -13.02 2.76 -32.01
N MET A 736 -13.97 2.26 -31.23
CA MET A 736 -15.14 3.02 -30.81
C MET A 736 -14.75 4.08 -29.78
N THR A 737 -15.35 5.26 -29.92
CA THR A 737 -15.12 6.33 -28.96
C THR A 737 -16.01 6.19 -27.75
N VAL A 738 -15.43 6.35 -26.57
CA VAL A 738 -16.16 6.66 -25.34
C VAL A 738 -15.99 8.15 -25.02
N GLN A 739 -16.70 8.62 -23.99
CA GLN A 739 -16.58 9.93 -23.31
C GLN A 739 -15.56 10.91 -23.92
N ASN A 740 -16.05 12.05 -24.43
CA ASN A 740 -15.22 13.08 -25.06
C ASN A 740 -14.39 12.57 -26.25
N ARG A 741 -14.94 11.62 -27.02
CA ARG A 741 -14.33 11.10 -28.25
C ARG A 741 -12.97 10.41 -28.06
N THR A 742 -12.76 9.75 -26.92
CA THR A 742 -11.50 9.06 -26.59
C THR A 742 -11.54 7.56 -26.87
N ALA A 743 -10.40 6.94 -27.15
CA ALA A 743 -10.29 5.49 -27.36
C ALA A 743 -10.13 4.66 -26.06
N GLY A 744 -10.23 5.29 -24.89
CA GLY A 744 -9.97 4.64 -23.60
C GLY A 744 -8.48 4.50 -23.22
N ALA A 745 -7.54 4.75 -24.13
CA ALA A 745 -6.11 4.63 -23.84
C ALA A 745 -5.47 5.97 -23.40
N ARG A 746 -4.41 5.90 -22.58
CA ARG A 746 -3.52 7.04 -22.31
C ARG A 746 -2.29 6.97 -23.19
N PHE A 747 -1.97 8.09 -23.84
CA PHE A 747 -0.85 8.22 -24.77
C PHE A 747 0.20 9.21 -24.25
N ASP A 748 1.47 8.96 -24.56
CA ASP A 748 2.57 9.93 -24.46
C ASP A 748 3.33 9.99 -25.79
N ASP A 749 4.09 11.07 -25.99
CA ASP A 749 4.99 11.21 -27.14
C ASP A 749 5.94 10.01 -27.26
N PHE A 750 6.00 9.43 -28.45
CA PHE A 750 6.97 8.42 -28.80
C PHE A 750 8.13 9.04 -29.57
N LYS A 751 9.33 8.95 -29.00
CA LYS A 751 10.60 9.21 -29.69
C LYS A 751 11.47 7.98 -29.53
N GLU A 752 11.97 7.47 -30.65
CA GLU A 752 12.98 6.41 -30.61
C GLU A 752 14.17 6.89 -29.78
N LYS A 753 14.55 6.11 -28.75
CA LYS A 753 15.82 6.34 -28.07
C LYS A 753 16.91 5.98 -29.07
N LEU A 754 17.61 6.99 -29.60
CA LEU A 754 18.90 6.77 -30.27
C LEU A 754 19.77 5.98 -29.28
N GLN A 755 20.11 4.74 -29.65
CA GLN A 755 21.03 3.90 -28.87
C GLN A 755 22.44 4.48 -28.92
#